data_AF-A0A7R6Z1Y7-F1
#
_entry.id   AF-A0A7R6Z1Y7-F1
#
_cell.length_a   1.000
_cell.length_b   1.000
_cell.length_c   1.000
_cell.angle_alpha   90.00
_cell.angle_beta   90.00
_cell.angle_gamma   90.00
#
_symmetry.space_group_name_H-M   'P 1'
#
loop_
_entity.id
_entity.type
_entity.pdbx_description
1 polymer ?
#
loop_
_entity_poly.entity_id
_entity_poly.type
_entity_poly.pdbx_seq_one_letter_code
_entity_poly.pdbx_strand_id
1 'polypeptide(L)'
;MHWIKTLSLPWSADPTGTESRSILSWFAIAGQLVLFIALVYLLRLETTALVRVLLVALAGWCVHYFLPQLYRLPFFVLLSFAAIAAVFANLGPNWHHWRFDGLIDAAWIVAIGLVLIGIVHLPIAFGWRVLALVGAGCGLAAARMDWIATPWTRAVWPVLASMFMFRLIVYAYEMRRDQRMATVSERLAYFFMLPNVCFPLFPVVDFRTFRSSYYNADRHYIYQTGIQWMFRGAVHLICYRIVYQRFVIDAADVQDQVDLLQFIIWPFLLYLKVSGTFHIITGILHLFGFNLPETHNLYFLSSSFTDFWRRINIYWKDFIMKIVYYPLYFRFRRWGESIALVSATLLAFLATWLLHNYQWFWLRGTWVFTWNDFLFWMILAVLVTINAHYEMRHGRTRRLRGGALSWNGALQTASRTIGVFVVISLLWSFWSASSVPQWFSVFDTVGVEGPGKMTPALVLVAVAAIIGIPALALARGGADRQYSFQRSVASVGVCGLIAVCISLPVVHDRLGETVSTAMADIRMPTLNSRDNANLERGYYENLVNVGAFNPELWIVYGQQRHDGWDNLDKTPLSEFTGALPTTYLRPLSQADFKGTRVHINRWGMRDQDYEKIPAPGTPRSHSLALRMSSARASRMTRLSRACWSGG
;
A
#
# COMPACT_ATOMS: atom_id res chain seq x y z
N MET A 1 -27.47 -17.16 2.77
CA MET A 1 -28.64 -16.50 2.15
C MET A 1 -29.51 -15.83 3.22
N HIS A 2 -28.93 -14.98 4.07
CA HIS A 2 -29.65 -14.24 5.13
C HIS A 2 -28.82 -13.02 5.57
N TRP A 3 -28.68 -12.03 4.69
CA TRP A 3 -28.08 -10.71 4.98
C TRP A 3 -28.68 -9.61 4.08
N ILE A 4 -30.00 -9.61 3.92
CA ILE A 4 -30.76 -8.50 3.32
C ILE A 4 -31.90 -8.17 4.29
N LYS A 5 -32.09 -6.87 4.56
CA LYS A 5 -32.99 -6.24 5.57
C LYS A 5 -32.32 -6.17 6.96
N THR A 6 -31.84 -5.01 7.41
CA THR A 6 -32.65 -3.81 7.70
C THR A 6 -31.89 -2.51 7.40
N LEU A 7 -32.26 -1.84 6.31
CA LEU A 7 -32.20 -0.38 6.17
C LEU A 7 -33.56 0.02 5.62
N SER A 8 -34.48 0.29 6.54
CA SER A 8 -35.75 0.95 6.23
C SER A 8 -35.42 2.35 5.72
N LEU A 9 -35.53 2.52 4.41
CA LEU A 9 -35.57 3.81 3.73
C LEU A 9 -36.77 4.61 4.24
N PRO A 10 -36.58 5.91 4.48
CA PRO A 10 -37.52 6.89 4.00
C PRO A 10 -36.74 7.82 3.07
N TRP A 11 -36.81 7.57 1.76
CA TRP A 11 -36.44 8.60 0.80
C TRP A 11 -37.67 8.96 -0.02
N SER A 12 -38.39 9.98 0.47
CA SER A 12 -39.21 10.84 -0.36
C SER A 12 -38.27 11.74 -1.15
N ALA A 13 -38.31 11.60 -2.47
CA ALA A 13 -37.64 12.49 -3.40
C ALA A 13 -38.28 13.89 -3.35
N ASP A 14 -37.52 14.90 -2.96
CA ASP A 14 -37.87 16.31 -3.14
C ASP A 14 -36.85 16.95 -4.10
N PRO A 15 -37.22 17.28 -5.35
CA PRO A 15 -36.26 17.44 -6.46
C PRO A 15 -35.51 18.78 -6.52
N THR A 16 -35.88 19.80 -5.75
CA THR A 16 -35.22 21.14 -5.85
C THR A 16 -34.13 21.35 -4.79
N GLY A 17 -34.23 20.70 -3.63
CA GLY A 17 -33.22 20.73 -2.56
C GLY A 17 -32.06 19.75 -2.74
N THR A 18 -32.18 18.79 -3.67
CA THR A 18 -31.22 17.68 -3.86
C THR A 18 -29.98 18.05 -4.68
N GLU A 19 -30.08 18.98 -5.64
CA GLU A 19 -28.95 19.33 -6.51
C GLU A 19 -27.92 20.23 -5.81
N SER A 20 -28.37 21.28 -5.12
CA SER A 20 -27.49 22.17 -4.33
C SER A 20 -26.73 21.38 -3.25
N ARG A 21 -27.43 20.52 -2.50
CA ARG A 21 -26.80 19.63 -1.50
C ARG A 21 -25.84 18.63 -2.14
N SER A 22 -26.12 18.15 -3.34
CA SER A 22 -25.24 17.28 -4.12
C SER A 22 -23.95 18.00 -4.53
N ILE A 23 -24.02 19.26 -4.96
CA ILE A 23 -22.86 20.08 -5.36
C ILE A 23 -21.98 20.42 -4.15
N LEU A 24 -22.57 20.80 -3.02
CA LEU A 24 -21.81 21.05 -1.79
C LEU A 24 -21.06 19.80 -1.31
N SER A 25 -21.73 18.65 -1.31
CA SER A 25 -21.09 17.36 -0.99
C SER A 25 -19.97 17.02 -1.97
N TRP A 26 -20.13 17.36 -3.25
CA TRP A 26 -19.09 17.18 -4.26
C TRP A 26 -17.85 18.03 -3.96
N PHE A 27 -18.02 19.34 -3.69
CA PHE A 27 -16.91 20.21 -3.30
C PHE A 27 -16.23 19.77 -2.01
N ALA A 28 -17.00 19.29 -1.02
CA ALA A 28 -16.46 18.82 0.24
C ALA A 28 -15.57 17.57 0.07
N ILE A 29 -16.03 16.59 -0.71
CA ILE A 29 -15.25 15.38 -1.01
C ILE A 29 -14.03 15.72 -1.87
N ALA A 30 -14.19 16.57 -2.89
CA ALA A 30 -13.07 17.04 -3.72
C ALA A 30 -12.00 17.74 -2.87
N GLY A 31 -12.41 18.64 -1.97
CA GLY A 31 -11.51 19.33 -1.05
C GLY A 31 -10.76 18.36 -0.13
N GLN A 32 -11.42 17.34 0.42
CA GLN A 32 -10.74 16.31 1.22
C GLN A 32 -9.78 15.47 0.40
N LEU A 33 -10.12 15.14 -0.85
CA LEU A 33 -9.22 14.42 -1.75
C LEU A 33 -7.98 15.26 -2.08
N VAL A 34 -8.13 16.57 -2.29
CA VAL A 34 -7.00 17.50 -2.45
C VAL A 34 -6.14 17.55 -1.19
N LEU A 35 -6.73 17.63 0.00
CA LEU A 35 -5.99 17.57 1.26
C LEU A 35 -5.22 16.25 1.41
N PHE A 36 -5.84 15.13 1.03
CA PHE A 36 -5.19 13.83 1.05
C PHE A 36 -4.01 13.77 0.07
N ILE A 37 -4.18 14.27 -1.16
CA ILE A 37 -3.10 14.34 -2.15
C ILE A 37 -1.94 15.20 -1.64
N ALA A 38 -2.25 16.36 -1.06
CA ALA A 38 -1.26 17.24 -0.45
C ALA A 38 -0.51 16.53 0.69
N LEU A 39 -1.20 15.80 1.56
CA LEU A 39 -0.60 15.02 2.63
C LEU A 39 0.35 13.94 2.09
N VAL A 40 -0.11 13.14 1.12
CA VAL A 40 0.70 12.08 0.48
C VAL A 40 1.95 12.69 -0.17
N TYR A 41 1.82 13.84 -0.82
CA TYR A 41 2.94 14.55 -1.46
C TYR A 41 3.93 15.13 -0.44
N LEU A 42 3.45 15.88 0.55
CA LEU A 42 4.28 16.57 1.55
C LEU A 42 5.02 15.61 2.48
N LEU A 43 4.38 14.50 2.86
CA LEU A 43 5.01 13.46 3.70
C LEU A 43 5.70 12.39 2.87
N ARG A 44 5.59 12.42 1.53
CA ARG A 44 6.08 11.38 0.63
C ARG A 44 5.62 9.98 1.05
N LEU A 45 4.36 9.82 1.47
CA LEU A 45 3.84 8.61 2.16
C LEU A 45 4.05 7.31 1.38
N GLU A 46 4.10 7.40 0.06
CA GLU A 46 4.33 6.30 -0.86
C GLU A 46 5.14 6.81 -2.08
N THR A 47 5.26 5.96 -3.10
CA THR A 47 5.91 6.28 -4.37
C THR A 47 5.27 7.49 -5.08
N THR A 48 6.05 8.15 -5.95
CA THR A 48 5.50 9.26 -6.77
C THR A 48 4.42 8.78 -7.76
N ALA A 49 4.42 7.48 -8.08
CA ALA A 49 3.35 6.85 -8.86
C ALA A 49 1.98 6.94 -8.16
N LEU A 50 1.92 6.83 -6.83
CA LEU A 50 0.66 7.02 -6.10
C LEU A 50 0.12 8.44 -6.30
N VAL A 51 0.97 9.47 -6.19
CA VAL A 51 0.54 10.87 -6.39
C VAL A 51 -0.04 11.05 -7.79
N ARG A 52 0.58 10.46 -8.83
CA ARG A 52 0.04 10.51 -10.20
C ARG A 52 -1.31 9.83 -10.31
N VAL A 53 -1.44 8.62 -9.77
CA VAL A 53 -2.72 7.90 -9.77
C VAL A 53 -3.79 8.69 -9.02
N LEU A 54 -3.45 9.35 -7.91
CA LEU A 54 -4.40 10.19 -7.18
C LEU A 54 -4.80 11.47 -7.94
N LEU A 55 -3.88 12.09 -8.68
CA LEU A 55 -4.19 13.22 -9.56
C LEU A 55 -5.12 12.81 -10.71
N VAL A 56 -4.83 11.66 -11.34
CA VAL A 56 -5.73 11.05 -12.34
C VAL A 56 -7.07 10.69 -11.71
N ALA A 57 -7.09 10.14 -10.50
CA ALA A 57 -8.30 9.81 -9.76
C ALA A 57 -9.12 11.06 -9.42
N LEU A 58 -8.50 12.16 -8.99
CA LEU A 58 -9.19 13.42 -8.72
C LEU A 58 -9.84 13.98 -9.99
N ALA A 59 -9.05 14.14 -11.07
CA ALA A 59 -9.56 14.65 -12.34
C ALA A 59 -10.67 13.75 -12.91
N GLY A 60 -10.43 12.43 -12.90
CA GLY A 60 -11.40 11.44 -13.34
C GLY A 60 -12.66 11.41 -12.48
N TRP A 61 -12.53 11.52 -11.16
CA TRP A 61 -13.67 11.53 -10.24
C TRP A 61 -14.55 12.76 -10.43
N CYS A 62 -13.95 13.93 -10.64
CA CYS A 62 -14.67 15.16 -10.95
C CYS A 62 -15.60 15.00 -12.16
N VAL A 63 -15.16 14.29 -13.21
CA VAL A 63 -16.00 13.97 -14.39
C VAL A 63 -16.97 12.84 -14.06
N HIS A 64 -16.48 11.74 -13.48
CA HIS A 64 -17.25 10.53 -13.15
C HIS A 64 -18.48 10.80 -12.28
N TYR A 65 -18.38 11.77 -11.37
CA TYR A 65 -19.48 12.16 -10.48
C TYR A 65 -20.74 12.58 -11.24
N PHE A 66 -20.58 13.30 -12.35
CA PHE A 66 -21.67 13.82 -13.19
C PHE A 66 -22.04 12.89 -14.35
N LEU A 67 -21.27 11.83 -14.59
CA LEU A 67 -21.58 10.88 -15.65
C LEU A 67 -22.86 10.08 -15.36
N PRO A 68 -23.71 9.86 -16.38
CA PRO A 68 -24.82 8.90 -16.30
C PRO A 68 -24.32 7.49 -15.97
N GLN A 69 -25.13 6.70 -15.27
CA GLN A 69 -24.75 5.37 -14.76
C GLN A 69 -24.19 4.43 -15.84
N LEU A 70 -24.71 4.52 -17.08
CA LEU A 70 -24.27 3.70 -18.22
C LEU A 70 -22.80 3.95 -18.61
N TYR A 71 -22.30 5.18 -18.46
CA TYR A 71 -20.94 5.56 -18.88
C TYR A 71 -19.90 5.48 -17.76
N ARG A 72 -20.33 5.35 -16.50
CA ARG A 72 -19.44 5.36 -15.33
C ARG A 72 -18.38 4.25 -15.38
N LEU A 73 -18.80 3.02 -15.63
CA LEU A 73 -17.88 1.87 -15.65
C LEU A 73 -16.95 1.85 -16.89
N PRO A 74 -17.43 2.10 -18.12
CA PRO A 74 -16.55 2.32 -19.27
C PRO A 74 -15.54 3.45 -19.05
N PHE A 75 -15.99 4.57 -18.46
CA PHE A 75 -15.10 5.69 -18.12
C PHE A 75 -14.04 5.29 -17.09
N PHE A 76 -14.40 4.51 -16.06
CA PHE A 76 -13.43 3.97 -15.09
C PHE A 76 -12.36 3.09 -15.75
N VAL A 77 -12.74 2.28 -16.76
CA VAL A 77 -11.77 1.48 -17.54
C VAL A 77 -10.80 2.38 -18.32
N LEU A 78 -11.33 3.38 -19.02
CA LEU A 78 -10.49 4.35 -19.75
C LEU A 78 -9.53 5.09 -18.80
N LEU A 79 -10.03 5.51 -17.64
CA LEU A 79 -9.24 6.16 -16.61
C LEU A 79 -8.14 5.24 -16.07
N SER A 80 -8.43 3.94 -15.93
CA SER A 80 -7.46 2.96 -15.45
C SER A 80 -6.35 2.71 -16.48
N PHE A 81 -6.66 2.65 -17.77
CA PHE A 81 -5.64 2.61 -18.82
C PHE A 81 -4.84 3.92 -18.90
N ALA A 82 -5.50 5.07 -18.74
CA ALA A 82 -4.82 6.35 -18.66
C ALA A 82 -3.87 6.43 -17.46
N ALA A 83 -4.24 5.86 -16.30
CA ALA A 83 -3.35 5.77 -15.14
C ALA A 83 -2.15 4.86 -15.39
N ILE A 84 -2.33 3.72 -16.08
CA ILE A 84 -1.22 2.84 -16.46
C ILE A 84 -0.24 3.58 -17.37
N ALA A 85 -0.76 4.25 -18.40
CA ALA A 85 0.05 5.08 -19.28
C ALA A 85 0.75 6.22 -18.51
N ALA A 86 0.04 6.89 -17.60
CA ALA A 86 0.60 8.00 -16.82
C ALA A 86 1.73 7.58 -15.88
N VAL A 87 1.63 6.41 -15.25
CA VAL A 87 2.67 5.88 -14.38
C VAL A 87 3.91 5.51 -15.21
N PHE A 88 3.75 4.68 -16.24
CA PHE A 88 4.88 4.20 -17.03
C PHE A 88 5.51 5.27 -17.91
N ALA A 89 4.71 6.17 -18.49
CA ALA A 89 5.22 7.28 -19.28
C ALA A 89 5.65 8.50 -18.47
N ASN A 90 5.70 8.35 -17.14
CA ASN A 90 6.14 9.40 -16.23
C ASN A 90 5.36 10.72 -16.38
N LEU A 91 4.07 10.64 -16.74
CA LEU A 91 3.22 11.80 -17.00
C LEU A 91 2.90 12.50 -15.68
N GLY A 92 3.36 13.73 -15.55
CA GLY A 92 3.11 14.61 -14.41
C GLY A 92 3.36 16.07 -14.77
N PRO A 93 3.29 16.99 -13.78
CA PRO A 93 3.45 18.42 -14.02
C PRO A 93 4.78 18.80 -14.69
N ASN A 94 5.83 17.99 -14.45
CA ASN A 94 7.15 18.19 -15.02
C ASN A 94 7.27 17.52 -16.40
N TRP A 95 6.71 18.17 -17.43
CA TRP A 95 6.67 17.65 -18.81
C TRP A 95 8.02 17.25 -19.39
N HIS A 96 9.10 17.91 -18.97
CA HIS A 96 10.48 17.57 -19.35
C HIS A 96 10.94 16.17 -18.93
N HIS A 97 10.22 15.52 -18.01
CA HIS A 97 10.54 14.18 -17.52
C HIS A 97 9.62 13.09 -18.09
N TRP A 98 8.74 13.41 -19.04
CA TRP A 98 7.89 12.39 -19.67
C TRP A 98 8.73 11.39 -20.46
N ARG A 99 8.27 10.14 -20.45
CA ARG A 99 8.98 8.96 -20.96
C ARG A 99 8.09 8.14 -21.87
N PHE A 100 8.00 8.52 -23.13
CA PHE A 100 7.08 7.86 -24.06
C PHE A 100 7.47 6.40 -24.37
N ASP A 101 8.73 6.02 -24.15
CA ASP A 101 9.21 4.64 -24.17
C ASP A 101 8.46 3.73 -23.19
N GLY A 102 8.08 4.23 -22.01
CA GLY A 102 7.27 3.49 -21.04
C GLY A 102 5.86 3.16 -21.53
N LEU A 103 5.35 3.79 -22.59
CA LEU A 103 4.07 3.41 -23.18
C LEU A 103 4.09 2.00 -23.79
N ILE A 104 5.27 1.52 -24.19
CA ILE A 104 5.45 0.15 -24.69
C ILE A 104 5.15 -0.85 -23.57
N ASP A 105 5.71 -0.64 -22.38
CA ASP A 105 5.45 -1.46 -21.20
C ASP A 105 3.97 -1.42 -20.80
N ALA A 106 3.36 -0.24 -20.81
CA ALA A 106 1.93 -0.07 -20.54
C ALA A 106 1.06 -0.86 -21.54
N ALA A 107 1.40 -0.82 -22.83
CA ALA A 107 0.70 -1.56 -23.87
C ALA A 107 0.84 -3.08 -23.67
N TRP A 108 2.02 -3.57 -23.29
CA TRP A 108 2.23 -4.99 -23.02
C TRP A 108 1.47 -5.49 -21.78
N ILE A 109 1.38 -4.69 -20.72
CA ILE A 109 0.53 -5.02 -19.55
C ILE A 109 -0.91 -5.25 -19.99
N VAL A 110 -1.45 -4.34 -20.82
CA VAL A 110 -2.82 -4.43 -21.32
C VAL A 110 -2.96 -5.63 -22.26
N ALA A 111 -2.05 -5.80 -23.22
CA ALA A 111 -2.09 -6.89 -24.20
C ALA A 111 -2.05 -8.27 -23.53
N ILE A 112 -1.09 -8.50 -22.61
CA ILE A 112 -1.00 -9.76 -21.87
C ILE A 112 -2.27 -9.99 -21.04
N GLY A 113 -2.75 -8.94 -20.36
CA GLY A 113 -3.98 -9.02 -19.59
C GLY A 113 -5.21 -9.39 -20.43
N LEU A 114 -5.35 -8.81 -21.63
CA LEU A 114 -6.42 -9.14 -22.57
C LEU A 114 -6.33 -10.59 -23.06
N VAL A 115 -5.13 -11.10 -23.33
CA VAL A 115 -4.92 -12.52 -23.68
C VAL A 115 -5.35 -13.43 -22.54
N LEU A 116 -4.93 -13.15 -21.30
CA LEU A 116 -5.32 -13.95 -20.12
C LEU A 116 -6.85 -13.95 -19.91
N ILE A 117 -7.49 -12.79 -20.06
CA ILE A 117 -8.96 -12.69 -20.02
C ILE A 117 -9.58 -13.51 -21.16
N GLY A 118 -9.05 -13.39 -22.37
CA GLY A 118 -9.52 -14.12 -23.55
C GLY A 118 -9.50 -15.63 -23.37
N ILE A 119 -8.43 -16.18 -22.78
CA ILE A 119 -8.31 -17.62 -22.49
C ILE A 119 -9.47 -18.13 -21.61
N VAL A 120 -9.89 -17.35 -20.60
CA VAL A 120 -11.01 -17.72 -19.71
C VAL A 120 -12.34 -17.82 -20.47
N HIS A 121 -12.48 -17.05 -21.56
CA HIS A 121 -13.70 -16.94 -22.36
C HIS A 121 -13.69 -17.78 -23.64
N LEU A 122 -12.62 -18.54 -23.91
CA LEU A 122 -12.59 -19.45 -25.06
C LEU A 122 -13.76 -20.44 -25.01
N PRO A 123 -14.44 -20.72 -26.15
CA PRO A 123 -15.59 -21.63 -26.21
C PRO A 123 -15.18 -23.12 -26.15
N ILE A 124 -14.26 -23.45 -25.25
CA ILE A 124 -13.73 -24.81 -25.00
C ILE A 124 -14.12 -25.29 -23.60
N ALA A 125 -13.94 -26.58 -23.31
CA ALA A 125 -14.25 -27.12 -21.98
C ALA A 125 -13.38 -26.47 -20.89
N PHE A 126 -13.94 -26.30 -19.69
CA PHE A 126 -13.28 -25.59 -18.58
C PHE A 126 -11.88 -26.15 -18.25
N GLY A 127 -11.69 -27.47 -18.32
CA GLY A 127 -10.38 -28.09 -18.10
C GLY A 127 -9.31 -27.62 -19.09
N TRP A 128 -9.65 -27.48 -20.37
CA TRP A 128 -8.75 -26.94 -21.40
C TRP A 128 -8.45 -25.45 -21.20
N ARG A 129 -9.44 -24.68 -20.72
CA ARG A 129 -9.20 -23.27 -20.33
C ARG A 129 -8.19 -23.20 -19.19
N VAL A 130 -8.36 -24.02 -18.15
CA VAL A 130 -7.41 -24.10 -17.02
C VAL A 130 -6.03 -24.51 -17.51
N LEU A 131 -5.92 -25.52 -18.38
CA LEU A 131 -4.63 -25.95 -18.94
C LEU A 131 -3.96 -24.83 -19.75
N ALA A 132 -4.71 -24.10 -20.58
CA ALA A 132 -4.20 -22.96 -21.33
C ALA A 132 -3.74 -21.82 -20.41
N LEU A 133 -4.47 -21.53 -19.31
CA LEU A 133 -4.04 -20.55 -18.31
C LEU A 133 -2.77 -20.98 -17.57
N VAL A 134 -2.66 -22.27 -17.23
CA VAL A 134 -1.43 -22.82 -16.63
C VAL A 134 -0.27 -22.72 -17.62
N GLY A 135 -0.47 -23.10 -18.88
CA GLY A 135 0.55 -22.96 -19.93
C GLY A 135 1.00 -21.52 -20.14
N ALA A 136 0.06 -20.57 -20.22
CA ALA A 136 0.36 -19.14 -20.30
C ALA A 136 1.12 -18.65 -19.04
N GLY A 137 0.70 -19.09 -17.85
CA GLY A 137 1.38 -18.79 -16.59
C GLY A 137 2.81 -19.32 -16.54
N CYS A 138 3.04 -20.55 -17.01
CA CYS A 138 4.37 -21.14 -17.13
C CYS A 138 5.25 -20.38 -18.14
N GLY A 139 4.69 -19.98 -19.28
CA GLY A 139 5.41 -19.15 -20.26
C GLY A 139 5.81 -17.79 -19.69
N LEU A 140 4.89 -17.12 -18.98
CA LEU A 140 5.19 -15.85 -18.31
C LEU A 140 6.21 -16.04 -17.17
N ALA A 141 6.17 -17.15 -16.45
CA ALA A 141 7.16 -17.48 -15.42
C ALA A 141 8.55 -17.72 -16.02
N ALA A 142 8.65 -18.45 -17.14
CA ALA A 142 9.90 -18.64 -17.86
C ALA A 142 10.49 -17.31 -18.36
N ALA A 143 9.66 -16.44 -18.94
CA ALA A 143 10.06 -15.11 -19.35
C ALA A 143 10.51 -14.24 -18.15
N ARG A 144 9.83 -14.35 -17.00
CA ARG A 144 10.23 -13.66 -15.77
C ARG A 144 11.57 -14.14 -15.21
N MET A 145 11.93 -15.40 -15.41
CA MET A 145 13.23 -15.97 -15.06
C MET A 145 14.32 -15.68 -16.11
N ASP A 146 14.06 -14.77 -17.05
CA ASP A 146 14.92 -14.41 -18.17
C ASP A 146 15.28 -15.59 -19.09
N TRP A 147 14.50 -16.68 -19.10
CA TRP A 147 14.69 -17.79 -20.04
C TRP A 147 14.24 -17.44 -21.46
N ILE A 148 13.40 -16.41 -21.59
CA ILE A 148 12.88 -15.90 -22.86
C ILE A 148 13.08 -14.38 -22.85
N ALA A 149 13.73 -13.86 -23.89
CA ALA A 149 13.89 -12.41 -24.04
C ALA A 149 12.52 -11.74 -24.25
N THR A 150 12.25 -10.67 -23.50
CA THR A 150 11.01 -9.90 -23.60
C THR A 150 11.25 -8.50 -24.15
N PRO A 151 10.34 -7.95 -24.97
CA PRO A 151 10.45 -6.60 -25.53
C PRO A 151 10.01 -5.48 -24.56
N TRP A 152 9.79 -5.80 -23.28
CA TRP A 152 9.38 -4.88 -22.22
C TRP A 152 10.32 -4.99 -21.01
N THR A 153 10.27 -3.99 -20.14
CA THR A 153 11.11 -3.92 -18.94
C THR A 153 10.63 -4.85 -17.82
N ARG A 154 11.52 -5.21 -16.88
CA ARG A 154 11.18 -6.01 -15.71
C ARG A 154 10.12 -5.35 -14.83
N ALA A 155 9.89 -4.04 -14.96
CA ALA A 155 8.85 -3.29 -14.24
C ALA A 155 7.42 -3.79 -14.54
N VAL A 156 7.20 -4.41 -15.71
CA VAL A 156 5.90 -4.99 -16.09
C VAL A 156 5.45 -6.10 -15.15
N TRP A 157 6.38 -6.93 -14.67
CA TRP A 157 6.03 -8.17 -13.99
C TRP A 157 5.28 -7.98 -12.67
N PRO A 158 5.73 -7.15 -11.70
CA PRO A 158 5.03 -7.03 -10.44
C PRO A 158 3.67 -6.35 -10.59
N VAL A 159 3.53 -5.44 -11.56
CA VAL A 159 2.28 -4.76 -11.89
C VAL A 159 1.29 -5.74 -12.53
N LEU A 160 1.72 -6.51 -13.53
CA LEU A 160 0.89 -7.53 -14.16
C LEU A 160 0.45 -8.60 -13.14
N ALA A 161 1.37 -9.03 -12.29
CA ALA A 161 1.07 -10.02 -11.27
C ALA A 161 0.05 -9.51 -10.25
N SER A 162 0.23 -8.30 -9.72
CA SER A 162 -0.74 -7.69 -8.82
C SER A 162 -2.11 -7.53 -9.48
N MET A 163 -2.15 -7.39 -10.81
CA MET A 163 -3.39 -7.32 -11.56
C MET A 163 -4.08 -8.69 -11.74
N PHE A 164 -3.32 -9.75 -12.04
CA PHE A 164 -3.90 -11.01 -12.53
C PHE A 164 -3.73 -12.20 -11.58
N MET A 165 -2.63 -12.35 -10.84
CA MET A 165 -2.23 -13.63 -10.21
C MET A 165 -3.37 -14.39 -9.51
N PHE A 166 -3.89 -13.87 -8.39
CA PHE A 166 -4.93 -14.52 -7.60
C PHE A 166 -6.33 -14.20 -8.13
N ARG A 167 -6.52 -13.00 -8.70
CA ARG A 167 -7.81 -12.58 -9.26
C ARG A 167 -8.22 -13.43 -10.46
N LEU A 168 -7.27 -13.91 -11.26
CA LEU A 168 -7.53 -14.82 -12.37
C LEU A 168 -8.02 -16.18 -11.88
N ILE A 169 -7.46 -16.68 -10.77
CA ILE A 169 -7.94 -17.91 -10.11
C ILE A 169 -9.38 -17.73 -9.64
N VAL A 170 -9.67 -16.63 -8.92
CA VAL A 170 -11.03 -16.32 -8.44
C VAL A 170 -12.00 -16.18 -9.61
N TYR A 171 -11.61 -15.43 -10.62
CA TYR A 171 -12.43 -15.16 -11.80
C TYR A 171 -12.75 -16.45 -12.56
N ALA A 172 -11.74 -17.28 -12.86
CA ALA A 172 -11.95 -18.56 -13.53
C ALA A 172 -12.84 -19.50 -12.69
N TYR A 173 -12.66 -19.52 -11.36
CA TYR A 173 -13.50 -20.30 -10.46
C TYR A 173 -14.97 -19.86 -10.49
N GLU A 174 -15.23 -18.55 -10.58
CA GLU A 174 -16.60 -18.02 -10.73
C GLU A 174 -17.21 -18.32 -12.09
N MET A 175 -16.45 -18.11 -13.18
CA MET A 175 -16.91 -18.38 -14.54
C MET A 175 -17.25 -19.86 -14.75
N ARG A 176 -16.69 -20.78 -13.97
CA ARG A 176 -17.12 -22.19 -13.98
C ARG A 176 -18.59 -22.37 -13.59
N ARG A 177 -19.10 -21.55 -12.65
CA ARG A 177 -20.45 -21.70 -12.06
C ARG A 177 -21.47 -20.74 -12.66
N ASP A 178 -21.04 -19.54 -13.04
CA ASP A 178 -21.89 -18.51 -13.60
C ASP A 178 -21.24 -17.94 -14.86
N GLN A 179 -21.65 -18.45 -16.02
CA GLN A 179 -21.21 -17.97 -17.34
C GLN A 179 -21.99 -16.71 -17.77
N ARG A 180 -22.93 -16.18 -16.96
CA ARG A 180 -23.71 -15.02 -17.40
C ARG A 180 -22.81 -13.81 -17.60
N MET A 181 -23.05 -13.19 -18.74
CA MET A 181 -22.18 -12.29 -19.48
C MET A 181 -21.87 -11.03 -18.68
N ALA A 182 -20.88 -11.11 -17.77
CA ALA A 182 -20.22 -9.90 -17.30
C ALA A 182 -19.86 -9.08 -18.54
N THR A 183 -20.26 -7.82 -18.57
CA THR A 183 -19.96 -6.90 -19.68
C THR A 183 -18.45 -6.79 -19.84
N VAL A 184 -17.98 -6.43 -21.03
CA VAL A 184 -16.54 -6.21 -21.27
C VAL A 184 -16.00 -5.20 -20.27
N SER A 185 -16.74 -4.14 -19.97
CA SER A 185 -16.36 -3.13 -18.98
C SER A 185 -16.22 -3.69 -17.56
N GLU A 186 -17.12 -4.58 -17.09
CA GLU A 186 -16.96 -5.23 -15.78
C GLU A 186 -15.70 -6.08 -15.69
N ARG A 187 -15.37 -6.81 -16.77
CA ARG A 187 -14.17 -7.65 -16.82
C ARG A 187 -12.90 -6.81 -16.79
N LEU A 188 -12.85 -5.78 -17.65
CA LEU A 188 -11.70 -4.88 -17.73
C LEU A 188 -11.53 -4.08 -16.43
N ALA A 189 -12.61 -3.54 -15.86
CA ALA A 189 -12.56 -2.79 -14.60
C ALA A 189 -12.09 -3.67 -13.42
N TYR A 190 -12.43 -4.96 -13.42
CA TYR A 190 -12.02 -5.89 -12.37
C TYR A 190 -10.52 -6.19 -12.41
N PHE A 191 -9.94 -6.44 -13.59
CA PHE A 191 -8.52 -6.75 -13.72
C PHE A 191 -7.62 -5.52 -13.77
N PHE A 192 -8.09 -4.42 -14.36
CA PHE A 192 -7.36 -3.15 -14.46
C PHE A 192 -7.96 -2.12 -13.50
N MET A 193 -8.03 -2.46 -12.21
CA MET A 193 -8.47 -1.50 -11.20
C MET A 193 -7.52 -0.29 -11.14
N LEU A 194 -8.05 0.92 -11.19
CA LEU A 194 -7.28 2.19 -11.18
C LEU A 194 -6.06 2.22 -10.22
N PRO A 195 -6.18 1.90 -8.91
CA PRO A 195 -5.03 1.97 -8.00
C PRO A 195 -3.97 0.89 -8.25
N ASN A 196 -4.28 -0.17 -8.99
CA ASN A 196 -3.45 -1.38 -9.06
C ASN A 196 -2.08 -1.15 -9.70
N VAL A 197 -1.94 -0.13 -10.56
CA VAL A 197 -0.67 0.14 -11.27
C VAL A 197 0.44 0.71 -10.38
N CYS A 198 0.10 1.38 -9.29
CA CYS A 198 1.09 1.91 -8.35
C CYS A 198 1.30 1.02 -7.12
N PHE A 199 0.50 -0.05 -6.98
CA PHE A 199 0.55 -0.97 -5.85
C PHE A 199 0.85 -2.40 -6.32
N PRO A 200 2.11 -2.85 -6.23
CA PRO A 200 2.50 -4.21 -6.61
C PRO A 200 1.98 -5.25 -5.60
N LEU A 201 1.67 -4.83 -4.36
CA LEU A 201 0.90 -5.64 -3.42
C LEU A 201 -0.55 -5.15 -3.37
N PHE A 202 -1.50 -6.00 -3.73
CA PHE A 202 -2.91 -5.61 -3.89
C PHE A 202 -3.86 -6.59 -3.17
N PRO A 203 -4.97 -6.13 -2.56
CA PRO A 203 -5.96 -7.01 -1.94
C PRO A 203 -6.62 -7.93 -2.99
N VAL A 204 -6.80 -9.21 -2.64
CA VAL A 204 -7.45 -10.19 -3.53
C VAL A 204 -8.97 -9.95 -3.54
N VAL A 205 -9.42 -8.99 -4.35
CA VAL A 205 -10.83 -8.64 -4.48
C VAL A 205 -11.61 -9.76 -5.16
N ASP A 206 -12.69 -10.21 -4.55
CA ASP A 206 -13.58 -11.22 -5.11
C ASP A 206 -14.43 -10.64 -6.26
N PHE A 207 -14.57 -11.37 -7.38
CA PHE A 207 -15.28 -10.85 -8.56
C PHE A 207 -16.77 -10.63 -8.28
N ARG A 208 -17.43 -11.55 -7.57
CA ARG A 208 -18.82 -11.38 -7.16
C ARG A 208 -18.99 -10.19 -6.22
N THR A 209 -18.13 -10.04 -5.22
CA THR A 209 -18.17 -8.89 -4.31
C THR A 209 -17.98 -7.59 -5.08
N PHE A 210 -16.99 -7.52 -5.99
CA PHE A 210 -16.71 -6.36 -6.83
C PHE A 210 -17.93 -5.90 -7.64
N ARG A 211 -18.68 -6.84 -8.24
CA ARG A 211 -19.90 -6.51 -8.99
C ARG A 211 -21.05 -6.09 -8.08
N SER A 212 -21.31 -6.87 -7.04
CA SER A 212 -22.44 -6.63 -6.14
C SER A 212 -22.28 -5.39 -5.25
N SER A 213 -21.05 -4.87 -5.13
CA SER A 213 -20.76 -3.65 -4.37
C SER A 213 -20.85 -2.36 -5.19
N TYR A 214 -20.96 -2.45 -6.52
CA TYR A 214 -20.98 -1.27 -7.39
C TYR A 214 -22.29 -0.48 -7.24
N TYR A 215 -22.20 0.73 -6.69
CA TYR A 215 -23.33 1.62 -6.40
C TYR A 215 -24.51 0.94 -5.66
N ASN A 216 -24.20 0.05 -4.71
CA ASN A 216 -25.20 -0.67 -3.92
C ASN A 216 -25.75 0.12 -2.71
N ALA A 217 -25.29 1.36 -2.53
CA ALA A 217 -25.67 2.27 -1.46
C ALA A 217 -25.64 3.73 -1.98
N ASP A 218 -26.02 4.69 -1.13
CA ASP A 218 -25.91 6.11 -1.45
C ASP A 218 -24.48 6.49 -1.87
N ARG A 219 -24.36 7.24 -2.97
CA ARG A 219 -23.05 7.56 -3.56
C ARG A 219 -22.18 8.39 -2.62
N HIS A 220 -22.76 9.34 -1.88
CA HIS A 220 -22.00 10.22 -0.98
C HIS A 220 -21.52 9.46 0.25
N TYR A 221 -22.33 8.50 0.74
CA TYR A 221 -21.89 7.54 1.75
C TYR A 221 -20.68 6.72 1.26
N ILE A 222 -20.75 6.15 0.05
CA ILE A 222 -19.64 5.36 -0.52
C ILE A 222 -18.39 6.23 -0.64
N TYR A 223 -18.49 7.40 -1.26
CA TYR A 223 -17.33 8.30 -1.47
C TYR A 223 -16.70 8.75 -0.16
N GLN A 224 -17.51 9.14 0.82
CA GLN A 224 -17.00 9.57 2.12
C GLN A 224 -16.36 8.43 2.91
N THR A 225 -16.92 7.22 2.83
CA THR A 225 -16.28 6.02 3.39
C THR A 225 -14.92 5.79 2.73
N GLY A 226 -14.84 6.00 1.41
CA GLY A 226 -13.57 5.95 0.67
C GLY A 226 -12.54 6.92 1.20
N ILE A 227 -12.91 8.19 1.35
CA ILE A 227 -12.02 9.22 1.91
C ILE A 227 -11.59 8.88 3.34
N GLN A 228 -12.50 8.43 4.21
CA GLN A 228 -12.16 7.99 5.56
C GLN A 228 -11.11 6.88 5.56
N TRP A 229 -11.24 5.90 4.67
CA TRP A 229 -10.27 4.81 4.55
C TRP A 229 -8.93 5.28 4.00
N MET A 230 -8.92 6.20 3.04
CA MET A 230 -7.69 6.82 2.56
C MET A 230 -6.94 7.50 3.71
N PHE A 231 -7.60 8.35 4.51
CA PHE A 231 -6.98 9.01 5.66
C PHE A 231 -6.55 8.02 6.76
N ARG A 232 -7.36 7.01 7.07
CA ARG A 232 -6.97 5.93 7.99
C ARG A 232 -5.72 5.20 7.49
N GLY A 233 -5.65 4.94 6.19
CA GLY A 233 -4.48 4.33 5.57
C GLY A 233 -3.24 5.21 5.68
N ALA A 234 -3.36 6.52 5.48
CA ALA A 234 -2.26 7.46 5.71
C ALA A 234 -1.79 7.45 7.17
N VAL A 235 -2.71 7.42 8.16
CA VAL A 235 -2.33 7.30 9.58
C VAL A 235 -1.54 6.01 9.82
N HIS A 236 -1.99 4.87 9.28
CA HIS A 236 -1.25 3.62 9.39
C HIS A 236 0.15 3.72 8.77
N LEU A 237 0.31 4.35 7.62
CA LEU A 237 1.62 4.56 6.97
C LEU A 237 2.53 5.50 7.76
N ILE A 238 1.98 6.54 8.40
CA ILE A 238 2.74 7.44 9.27
C ILE A 238 3.22 6.66 10.51
N CYS A 239 2.32 5.93 11.18
CA CYS A 239 2.68 5.07 12.31
C CYS A 239 3.73 4.02 11.93
N TYR A 240 3.57 3.41 10.75
CA TYR A 240 4.56 2.49 10.18
C TYR A 240 5.95 3.12 10.09
N ARG A 241 6.06 4.34 9.57
CA ARG A 241 7.36 5.03 9.43
C ARG A 241 8.00 5.34 10.76
N ILE A 242 7.22 5.78 11.74
CA ILE A 242 7.70 6.03 13.10
C ILE A 242 8.28 4.73 13.68
N VAL A 243 7.55 3.61 13.56
CA VAL A 243 8.04 2.31 14.01
C VAL A 243 9.31 1.91 13.25
N TYR A 244 9.30 2.04 11.92
CA TYR A 244 10.42 1.63 11.07
C TYR A 244 11.72 2.41 11.36
N GLN A 245 11.61 3.72 11.58
CA GLN A 245 12.78 4.60 11.81
C GLN A 245 13.25 4.61 13.26
N ARG A 246 12.35 4.48 14.24
CA ARG A 246 12.67 4.69 15.66
C ARG A 246 12.59 3.44 16.53
N PHE A 247 11.83 2.43 16.10
CA PHE A 247 11.49 1.27 16.93
C PHE A 247 12.09 -0.05 16.43
N VAL A 248 12.72 -0.07 15.25
CA VAL A 248 13.41 -1.27 14.75
C VAL A 248 14.76 -1.41 15.44
N ILE A 249 15.05 -2.62 15.91
CA ILE A 249 16.32 -3.01 16.56
C ILE A 249 16.84 -4.31 15.92
N ASP A 250 18.15 -4.46 15.78
CA ASP A 250 18.76 -5.73 15.35
C ASP A 250 18.89 -6.72 16.51
N ALA A 251 18.99 -8.01 16.19
CA ALA A 251 19.25 -9.04 17.20
C ALA A 251 20.59 -8.82 17.93
N ALA A 252 21.61 -8.29 17.25
CA ALA A 252 22.92 -8.01 17.83
C ALA A 252 22.91 -6.83 18.82
N ASP A 253 21.97 -5.91 18.66
CA ASP A 253 21.87 -4.69 19.47
C ASP A 253 21.04 -4.90 20.74
N VAL A 254 20.45 -6.09 20.95
CA VAL A 254 19.64 -6.37 22.15
C VAL A 254 20.55 -6.57 23.35
N GLN A 255 20.53 -5.63 24.28
CA GLN A 255 21.35 -5.69 25.50
C GLN A 255 20.51 -5.86 26.76
N ASP A 256 19.25 -5.41 26.77
CA ASP A 256 18.40 -5.45 27.95
C ASP A 256 16.94 -5.93 27.68
N GLN A 257 16.11 -5.91 28.74
CA GLN A 257 14.71 -6.36 28.67
C GLN A 257 13.81 -5.43 27.85
N VAL A 258 14.15 -4.15 27.74
CA VAL A 258 13.40 -3.17 26.93
C VAL A 258 13.71 -3.40 25.46
N ASP A 259 14.99 -3.60 25.12
CA ASP A 259 15.44 -3.96 23.79
C ASP A 259 14.80 -5.28 23.31
N LEU A 260 14.72 -6.27 24.20
CA LEU A 260 14.06 -7.55 23.92
C LEU A 260 12.57 -7.35 23.62
N LEU A 261 11.87 -6.53 24.41
CA LEU A 261 10.46 -6.21 24.15
C LEU A 261 10.28 -5.50 22.81
N GLN A 262 11.17 -4.55 22.50
CA GLN A 262 11.20 -3.85 21.23
C GLN A 262 11.39 -4.84 20.06
N PHE A 263 12.41 -5.71 20.14
CA PHE A 263 12.71 -6.78 19.17
C PHE A 263 11.50 -7.68 18.90
N ILE A 264 10.72 -8.00 19.93
CA ILE A 264 9.53 -8.84 19.81
C ILE A 264 8.37 -8.10 19.12
N ILE A 265 8.16 -6.82 19.42
CA ILE A 265 6.95 -6.08 19.01
C ILE A 265 7.08 -5.42 17.63
N TRP A 266 8.24 -4.82 17.32
CA TRP A 266 8.40 -4.02 16.09
C TRP A 266 8.02 -4.77 14.79
N PRO A 267 8.32 -6.08 14.62
CA PRO A 267 8.01 -6.78 13.37
C PRO A 267 6.51 -6.82 13.10
N PHE A 268 5.70 -7.05 14.14
CA PHE A 268 4.24 -7.09 14.01
C PHE A 268 3.66 -5.70 13.72
N LEU A 269 4.23 -4.65 14.32
CA LEU A 269 3.82 -3.28 14.05
C LEU A 269 4.11 -2.85 12.60
N LEU A 270 5.16 -3.38 11.95
CA LEU A 270 5.43 -3.07 10.55
C LEU A 270 4.32 -3.49 9.58
N TYR A 271 3.43 -4.39 9.99
CA TYR A 271 2.25 -4.74 9.19
C TYR A 271 1.30 -3.56 8.94
N LEU A 272 1.44 -2.47 9.70
CA LEU A 272 0.78 -1.20 9.41
C LEU A 272 1.01 -0.72 7.97
N LYS A 273 2.14 -1.05 7.33
CA LYS A 273 2.39 -0.76 5.91
C LYS A 273 1.36 -1.41 4.99
N VAL A 274 1.15 -2.72 5.16
CA VAL A 274 0.23 -3.51 4.34
C VAL A 274 -1.21 -3.06 4.59
N SER A 275 -1.59 -2.91 5.86
CA SER A 275 -2.93 -2.47 6.20
C SER A 275 -3.21 -1.05 5.72
N GLY A 276 -2.26 -0.12 5.87
CA GLY A 276 -2.39 1.26 5.41
C GLY A 276 -2.57 1.35 3.89
N THR A 277 -1.71 0.64 3.16
CA THR A 277 -1.78 0.53 1.70
C THR A 277 -3.13 0.00 1.23
N PHE A 278 -3.64 -1.07 1.84
CA PHE A 278 -4.90 -1.68 1.43
C PHE A 278 -6.10 -0.76 1.68
N HIS A 279 -6.12 0.02 2.77
CA HIS A 279 -7.18 1.00 2.99
C HIS A 279 -7.15 2.14 1.97
N ILE A 280 -5.96 2.60 1.53
CA ILE A 280 -5.85 3.60 0.46
C ILE A 280 -6.39 3.02 -0.85
N ILE A 281 -5.98 1.79 -1.20
CA ILE A 281 -6.46 1.09 -2.41
C ILE A 281 -7.98 1.00 -2.44
N THR A 282 -8.59 0.45 -1.39
CA THR A 282 -10.06 0.30 -1.35
C THR A 282 -10.76 1.65 -1.27
N GLY A 283 -10.15 2.63 -0.60
CA GLY A 283 -10.66 3.99 -0.55
C GLY A 283 -10.71 4.68 -1.92
N ILE A 284 -9.69 4.51 -2.77
CA ILE A 284 -9.71 4.98 -4.16
C ILE A 284 -10.84 4.31 -4.94
N LEU A 285 -11.05 3.00 -4.77
CA LEU A 285 -12.15 2.28 -5.44
C LEU A 285 -13.54 2.78 -5.00
N HIS A 286 -13.70 3.16 -3.74
CA HIS A 286 -14.95 3.75 -3.25
C HIS A 286 -15.31 5.05 -3.98
N LEU A 287 -14.32 5.88 -4.32
CA LEU A 287 -14.56 7.11 -5.10
C LEU A 287 -15.27 6.81 -6.43
N PHE A 288 -15.05 5.64 -7.02
CA PHE A 288 -15.68 5.22 -8.28
C PHE A 288 -16.91 4.33 -8.08
N GLY A 289 -17.46 4.28 -6.86
CA GLY A 289 -18.73 3.62 -6.55
C GLY A 289 -18.61 2.17 -6.10
N PHE A 290 -17.40 1.61 -5.95
CA PHE A 290 -17.21 0.25 -5.45
C PHE A 290 -17.26 0.22 -3.92
N ASN A 291 -18.42 -0.08 -3.33
CA ASN A 291 -18.64 -0.16 -1.88
C ASN A 291 -18.08 -1.47 -1.28
N LEU A 292 -16.78 -1.67 -1.47
CA LEU A 292 -16.06 -2.87 -1.04
C LEU A 292 -15.99 -2.96 0.49
N PRO A 293 -15.88 -4.16 1.09
CA PRO A 293 -15.74 -4.28 2.55
C PRO A 293 -14.38 -3.78 3.05
N GLU A 294 -14.32 -3.53 4.36
CA GLU A 294 -13.09 -3.15 5.05
C GLU A 294 -11.98 -4.21 4.85
N THR A 295 -10.73 -3.78 4.76
CA THR A 295 -9.59 -4.68 4.50
C THR A 295 -9.05 -5.32 5.78
N HIS A 296 -9.02 -4.53 6.86
CA HIS A 296 -8.45 -4.89 8.15
C HIS A 296 -9.30 -4.30 9.28
N ASN A 297 -9.63 -5.08 10.30
CA ASN A 297 -10.50 -4.59 11.37
C ASN A 297 -9.89 -4.81 12.76
N LEU A 298 -9.24 -3.79 13.31
CA LEU A 298 -8.71 -3.77 14.68
C LEU A 298 -7.94 -5.06 15.06
N TYR A 299 -7.09 -5.54 14.15
CA TYR A 299 -6.46 -6.86 14.27
C TYR A 299 -5.46 -6.95 15.45
N PHE A 300 -4.88 -5.83 15.87
CA PHE A 300 -4.08 -5.76 17.11
C PHE A 300 -4.90 -6.05 18.37
N LEU A 301 -6.23 -5.91 18.31
CA LEU A 301 -7.15 -6.08 19.43
C LEU A 301 -7.95 -7.40 19.34
N SER A 302 -7.36 -8.40 18.69
CA SER A 302 -8.00 -9.71 18.51
C SER A 302 -7.98 -10.51 19.81
N SER A 303 -9.12 -11.11 20.17
CA SER A 303 -9.26 -11.86 21.44
C SER A 303 -9.08 -13.37 21.32
N SER A 304 -8.87 -13.88 20.09
CA SER A 304 -8.51 -15.28 19.79
C SER A 304 -7.72 -15.36 18.47
N PHE A 305 -7.04 -16.49 18.20
CA PHE A 305 -6.31 -16.68 16.94
C PHE A 305 -7.25 -16.76 15.72
N THR A 306 -8.44 -17.32 15.89
CA THR A 306 -9.51 -17.32 14.87
C THR A 306 -10.03 -15.90 14.59
N ASP A 307 -10.14 -15.05 15.62
CA ASP A 307 -10.53 -13.65 15.48
C ASP A 307 -9.45 -12.84 14.76
N PHE A 308 -8.18 -13.08 15.11
CA PHE A 308 -7.01 -12.50 14.45
C PHE A 308 -6.99 -12.82 12.95
N TRP A 309 -7.07 -14.10 12.58
CA TRP A 309 -7.09 -14.54 11.18
C TRP A 309 -8.23 -13.89 10.39
N ARG A 310 -9.37 -13.66 11.03
CA ARG A 310 -10.53 -13.02 10.39
C ARG A 310 -10.37 -11.52 10.17
N ARG A 311 -9.47 -10.86 10.89
CA ARG A 311 -9.35 -9.39 10.95
C ARG A 311 -8.11 -8.85 10.28
N ILE A 312 -7.03 -9.63 10.24
CA ILE A 312 -5.73 -9.12 9.78
C ILE A 312 -5.58 -9.06 8.27
N ASN A 313 -6.31 -9.86 7.49
CA ASN A 313 -6.37 -9.70 6.04
C ASN A 313 -7.67 -10.32 5.53
N ILE A 314 -8.75 -9.53 5.54
CA ILE A 314 -10.10 -10.02 5.25
C ILE A 314 -10.18 -10.60 3.82
N TYR A 315 -9.58 -9.92 2.86
CA TYR A 315 -9.56 -10.31 1.44
C TYR A 315 -8.80 -11.62 1.21
N TRP A 316 -7.60 -11.75 1.79
CA TRP A 316 -6.84 -13.00 1.71
C TRP A 316 -7.60 -14.16 2.36
N LYS A 317 -8.15 -13.93 3.56
CA LYS A 317 -8.95 -14.92 4.26
C LYS A 317 -10.20 -15.29 3.46
N ASP A 318 -10.88 -14.37 2.79
CA ASP A 318 -12.05 -14.67 1.94
C ASP A 318 -11.65 -15.51 0.73
N PHE A 319 -10.54 -15.16 0.09
CA PHE A 319 -9.95 -15.92 -1.02
C PHE A 319 -9.63 -17.37 -0.62
N ILE A 320 -8.86 -17.57 0.45
CA ILE A 320 -8.50 -18.92 0.94
C ILE A 320 -9.74 -19.70 1.36
N MET A 321 -10.71 -19.04 2.00
CA MET A 321 -11.95 -19.70 2.39
C MET A 321 -12.73 -20.21 1.16
N LYS A 322 -12.85 -19.37 0.12
CA LYS A 322 -13.58 -19.67 -1.11
C LYS A 322 -12.91 -20.74 -1.96
N ILE A 323 -11.60 -20.64 -2.17
CA ILE A 323 -10.87 -21.46 -3.14
C ILE A 323 -10.37 -22.77 -2.52
N VAL A 324 -9.99 -22.76 -1.24
CA VAL A 324 -9.33 -23.90 -0.58
C VAL A 324 -10.20 -24.50 0.52
N TYR A 325 -10.55 -23.72 1.54
CA TYR A 325 -11.18 -24.26 2.75
C TYR A 325 -12.54 -24.89 2.49
N TYR A 326 -13.50 -24.17 1.88
CA TYR A 326 -14.85 -24.70 1.70
C TYR A 326 -14.87 -25.97 0.82
N PRO A 327 -14.19 -26.01 -0.34
CA PRO A 327 -14.09 -27.25 -1.12
C PRO A 327 -13.53 -28.44 -0.32
N LEU A 328 -12.46 -28.23 0.46
CA LEU A 328 -11.85 -29.28 1.28
C LEU A 328 -12.75 -29.71 2.44
N TYR A 329 -13.35 -28.74 3.15
CA TYR A 329 -14.24 -29.01 4.25
C TYR A 329 -15.43 -29.86 3.81
N PHE A 330 -16.11 -29.50 2.71
CA PHE A 330 -17.22 -30.29 2.19
C PHE A 330 -16.77 -31.68 1.69
N ARG A 331 -15.55 -31.81 1.16
CA ARG A 331 -14.99 -33.11 0.76
C ARG A 331 -14.73 -34.02 1.96
N PHE A 332 -14.20 -33.49 3.05
CA PHE A 332 -13.85 -34.25 4.25
C PHE A 332 -15.01 -34.41 5.24
N ARG A 333 -16.10 -33.66 5.06
CA ARG A 333 -17.30 -33.75 5.92
C ARG A 333 -17.86 -35.17 6.05
N ARG A 334 -17.66 -36.01 5.02
CA ARG A 334 -18.01 -37.44 5.03
C ARG A 334 -17.32 -38.26 6.12
N TRP A 335 -16.22 -37.76 6.70
CA TRP A 335 -15.45 -38.39 7.77
C TRP A 335 -15.69 -37.74 9.14
N GLY A 336 -16.71 -36.88 9.25
CA GLY A 336 -17.08 -36.20 10.49
C GLY A 336 -16.63 -34.73 10.53
N GLU A 337 -17.36 -33.92 11.29
CA GLU A 337 -17.18 -32.46 11.31
C GLU A 337 -15.83 -32.03 11.90
N SER A 338 -15.37 -32.74 12.93
CA SER A 338 -14.05 -32.48 13.56
C SER A 338 -12.90 -32.70 12.59
N ILE A 339 -12.89 -33.85 11.89
CA ILE A 339 -11.84 -34.19 10.91
C ILE A 339 -11.88 -33.19 9.77
N ALA A 340 -13.08 -32.87 9.26
CA ALA A 340 -13.24 -31.89 8.20
C ALA A 340 -12.70 -30.51 8.58
N LEU A 341 -13.01 -30.01 9.79
CA LEU A 341 -12.53 -28.72 10.27
C LEU A 341 -11.00 -28.72 10.41
N VAL A 342 -10.43 -29.72 11.08
CA VAL A 342 -8.98 -29.80 11.34
C VAL A 342 -8.21 -29.91 10.03
N SER A 343 -8.54 -30.90 9.19
CA SER A 343 -7.83 -31.13 7.93
C SER A 343 -7.99 -29.96 6.95
N ALA A 344 -9.19 -29.38 6.81
CA ALA A 344 -9.39 -28.25 5.91
C ALA A 344 -8.67 -26.98 6.41
N THR A 345 -8.57 -26.76 7.72
CA THR A 345 -7.84 -25.61 8.29
C THR A 345 -6.33 -25.76 8.04
N LEU A 346 -5.75 -26.92 8.40
CA LEU A 346 -4.31 -27.17 8.20
C LEU A 346 -3.91 -27.05 6.73
N LEU A 347 -4.70 -27.63 5.81
CA LEU A 347 -4.44 -27.54 4.37
C LEU A 347 -4.66 -26.12 3.82
N ALA A 348 -5.59 -25.34 4.38
CA ALA A 348 -5.78 -23.94 3.99
C ALA A 348 -4.57 -23.06 4.38
N PHE A 349 -3.94 -23.33 5.52
CA PHE A 349 -2.69 -22.66 5.90
C PHE A 349 -1.49 -23.14 5.09
N LEU A 350 -1.40 -24.44 4.77
CA LEU A 350 -0.39 -24.96 3.85
C LEU A 350 -0.50 -24.30 2.47
N ALA A 351 -1.73 -24.19 1.94
CA ALA A 351 -1.99 -23.46 0.70
C ALA A 351 -1.64 -21.98 0.83
N THR A 352 -1.90 -21.35 1.99
CA THR A 352 -1.50 -19.96 2.25
C THR A 352 0.01 -19.79 2.12
N TRP A 353 0.81 -20.66 2.74
CA TRP A 353 2.27 -20.64 2.63
C TRP A 353 2.75 -20.82 1.17
N LEU A 354 2.19 -21.78 0.44
CA LEU A 354 2.55 -21.99 -0.98
C LEU A 354 2.20 -20.78 -1.85
N LEU A 355 1.00 -20.22 -1.67
CA LEU A 355 0.53 -19.05 -2.43
C LEU A 355 1.30 -17.79 -2.04
N HIS A 356 1.74 -17.69 -0.79
CA HIS A 356 2.63 -16.63 -0.34
C HIS A 356 3.98 -16.65 -1.10
N ASN A 357 4.57 -17.83 -1.25
CA ASN A 357 5.79 -18.03 -2.04
C ASN A 357 5.57 -17.78 -3.55
N TYR A 358 4.42 -18.20 -4.08
CA TYR A 358 4.02 -17.88 -5.45
C TYR A 358 3.88 -16.37 -5.68
N GLN A 359 3.29 -15.62 -4.73
CA GLN A 359 3.23 -14.17 -4.79
C GLN A 359 4.64 -13.57 -4.82
N TRP A 360 5.55 -14.05 -3.96
CA TRP A 360 6.93 -13.57 -3.91
C TRP A 360 7.70 -13.75 -5.19
N PHE A 361 7.55 -14.91 -5.84
CA PHE A 361 8.13 -15.15 -7.15
C PHE A 361 7.75 -14.02 -8.12
N TRP A 362 6.47 -13.67 -8.21
CA TRP A 362 6.01 -12.61 -9.11
C TRP A 362 6.37 -11.18 -8.71
N LEU A 363 6.65 -10.92 -7.43
CA LEU A 363 7.09 -9.61 -6.97
C LEU A 363 8.61 -9.44 -7.10
N ARG A 364 9.41 -10.41 -6.63
CA ARG A 364 10.90 -10.32 -6.62
C ARG A 364 11.60 -10.96 -7.81
N GLY A 365 11.08 -12.08 -8.31
CA GLY A 365 11.67 -12.83 -9.43
C GLY A 365 12.36 -14.10 -8.97
N THR A 366 12.45 -14.29 -7.65
CA THR A 366 13.07 -15.43 -7.00
C THR A 366 12.08 -16.13 -6.07
N TRP A 367 12.28 -17.43 -5.89
CA TRP A 367 11.59 -18.22 -4.89
C TRP A 367 12.30 -18.07 -3.54
N VAL A 368 11.54 -17.94 -2.44
CA VAL A 368 12.10 -17.70 -1.10
C VAL A 368 11.54 -18.73 -0.12
N PHE A 369 12.09 -19.94 -0.14
CA PHE A 369 11.72 -20.98 0.80
C PHE A 369 12.63 -20.94 2.03
N THR A 370 12.14 -20.38 3.15
CA THR A 370 12.85 -20.38 4.42
C THR A 370 12.11 -21.22 5.46
N TRP A 371 12.87 -21.84 6.38
CA TRP A 371 12.30 -22.62 7.48
C TRP A 371 11.46 -21.75 8.43
N ASN A 372 11.92 -20.53 8.72
CA ASN A 372 11.19 -19.58 9.55
C ASN A 372 9.81 -19.25 8.94
N ASP A 373 9.71 -19.05 7.63
CA ASP A 373 8.43 -18.82 6.94
C ASP A 373 7.50 -20.02 7.02
N PHE A 374 8.00 -21.22 6.69
CA PHE A 374 7.19 -22.43 6.80
C PHE A 374 6.67 -22.66 8.24
N LEU A 375 7.56 -22.55 9.24
CA LEU A 375 7.22 -22.75 10.65
C LEU A 375 6.23 -21.70 11.16
N PHE A 376 6.39 -20.42 10.76
CA PHE A 376 5.44 -19.37 11.08
C PHE A 376 4.00 -19.75 10.70
N TRP A 377 3.81 -20.15 9.44
CA TRP A 377 2.48 -20.52 8.93
C TRP A 377 1.94 -21.78 9.60
N MET A 378 2.78 -22.78 9.86
CA MET A 378 2.35 -24.04 10.48
C MET A 378 1.99 -23.87 11.97
N ILE A 379 2.77 -23.08 12.71
CA ILE A 379 2.45 -22.75 14.11
C ILE A 379 1.12 -21.98 14.16
N LEU A 380 0.94 -20.98 13.29
CA LEU A 380 -0.34 -20.25 13.21
C LEU A 380 -1.50 -21.17 12.82
N ALA A 381 -1.28 -22.12 11.91
CA ALA A 381 -2.27 -23.11 11.52
C ALA A 381 -2.74 -23.95 12.71
N VAL A 382 -1.82 -24.44 13.53
CA VAL A 382 -2.12 -25.22 14.74
C VAL A 382 -2.89 -24.36 15.74
N LEU A 383 -2.42 -23.15 16.04
CA LEU A 383 -3.07 -22.22 16.97
C LEU A 383 -4.51 -21.86 16.55
N VAL A 384 -4.73 -21.60 15.26
CA VAL A 384 -6.06 -21.32 14.71
C VAL A 384 -6.93 -22.59 14.72
N THR A 385 -6.36 -23.76 14.41
CA THR A 385 -7.10 -25.03 14.42
C THR A 385 -7.56 -25.41 15.82
N ILE A 386 -6.70 -25.25 16.84
CA ILE A 386 -7.06 -25.50 18.24
C ILE A 386 -8.22 -24.59 18.66
N ASN A 387 -8.12 -23.28 18.38
CA ASN A 387 -9.21 -22.34 18.70
C ASN A 387 -10.50 -22.66 17.93
N ALA A 388 -10.41 -22.96 16.64
CA ALA A 388 -11.57 -23.29 15.82
C ALA A 388 -12.25 -24.59 16.29
N HIS A 389 -11.46 -25.59 16.69
CA HIS A 389 -11.99 -26.83 17.26
C HIS A 389 -12.63 -26.58 18.63
N TYR A 390 -12.01 -25.76 19.48
CA TYR A 390 -12.57 -25.37 20.78
C TYR A 390 -13.91 -24.65 20.62
N GLU A 391 -14.00 -23.67 19.71
CA GLU A 391 -15.23 -22.94 19.39
C GLU A 391 -16.34 -23.85 18.84
N MET A 392 -15.97 -24.87 18.06
CA MET A 392 -16.92 -25.86 17.55
C MET A 392 -17.50 -26.73 18.67
N ARG A 393 -16.68 -27.11 19.67
CA ARG A 393 -17.09 -27.97 20.79
C ARG A 393 -17.91 -27.24 21.86
N HIS A 394 -17.49 -26.03 22.25
CA HIS A 394 -18.08 -25.29 23.37
C HIS A 394 -19.07 -24.21 22.92
N GLY A 395 -19.28 -24.08 21.61
CA GLY A 395 -20.07 -23.03 21.03
C GLY A 395 -19.36 -21.67 21.06
N ARG A 396 -19.79 -20.78 20.18
CA ARG A 396 -19.26 -19.41 20.13
C ARG A 396 -20.20 -18.47 20.86
N THR A 397 -19.71 -17.69 21.82
CA THR A 397 -20.46 -16.59 22.42
C THR A 397 -20.70 -15.49 21.38
N ARG A 398 -21.79 -15.62 20.61
CA ARG A 398 -22.23 -14.60 19.65
C ARG A 398 -22.96 -13.51 20.44
N ARG A 399 -22.41 -12.29 20.43
CA ARG A 399 -23.04 -11.13 21.10
C ARG A 399 -24.12 -10.52 20.22
N LEU A 400 -25.23 -10.13 20.82
CA LEU A 400 -26.17 -9.16 20.25
C LEU A 400 -25.47 -7.80 20.19
N ARG A 401 -25.62 -7.06 19.08
CA ARG A 401 -25.07 -5.69 18.94
C ARG A 401 -25.66 -4.80 20.05
N GLY A 402 -24.80 -4.02 20.71
CA GLY A 402 -25.21 -2.88 21.55
C GLY A 402 -25.04 -2.99 23.07
N GLY A 403 -24.71 -4.17 23.63
CA GLY A 403 -24.50 -4.32 25.08
C GLY A 403 -23.04 -4.11 25.50
N ALA A 404 -22.78 -3.14 26.39
CA ALA A 404 -21.48 -3.02 27.05
C ALA A 404 -21.21 -4.26 27.91
N LEU A 405 -19.99 -4.79 27.89
CA LEU A 405 -19.61 -5.91 28.74
C LEU A 405 -19.63 -5.52 30.22
N SER A 406 -19.94 -6.50 31.08
CA SER A 406 -19.62 -6.38 32.51
C SER A 406 -18.12 -6.18 32.68
N TRP A 407 -17.70 -5.54 33.78
CA TRP A 407 -16.28 -5.32 34.07
C TRP A 407 -15.46 -6.62 33.97
N ASN A 408 -15.94 -7.71 34.57
CA ASN A 408 -15.27 -9.01 34.51
C ASN A 408 -15.15 -9.54 33.07
N GLY A 409 -16.20 -9.38 32.25
CA GLY A 409 -16.16 -9.77 30.84
C GLY A 409 -15.24 -8.89 30.00
N ALA A 410 -15.12 -7.60 30.33
CA ALA A 410 -14.23 -6.66 29.68
C ALA A 410 -12.76 -6.92 30.06
N LEU A 411 -12.48 -7.17 31.35
CA LEU A 411 -11.18 -7.63 31.84
C LEU A 411 -10.76 -8.95 31.19
N GLN A 412 -11.65 -9.95 31.16
CA GLN A 412 -11.35 -11.23 30.50
C GLN A 412 -11.05 -11.05 29.01
N THR A 413 -11.81 -10.20 28.31
CA THR A 413 -11.56 -9.89 26.89
C THR A 413 -10.22 -9.19 26.71
N ALA A 414 -9.89 -8.22 27.57
CA ALA A 414 -8.62 -7.51 27.54
C ALA A 414 -7.43 -8.46 27.81
N SER A 415 -7.51 -9.33 28.82
CA SER A 415 -6.47 -10.33 29.12
C SER A 415 -6.24 -11.30 27.95
N ARG A 416 -7.32 -11.79 27.32
CA ARG A 416 -7.20 -12.63 26.11
C ARG A 416 -6.57 -11.87 24.95
N THR A 417 -6.92 -10.60 24.79
CA THR A 417 -6.35 -9.73 23.75
C THR A 417 -4.86 -9.52 23.94
N ILE A 418 -4.43 -9.25 25.18
CA ILE A 418 -3.01 -9.15 25.56
C ILE A 418 -2.29 -10.46 25.22
N GLY A 419 -2.84 -11.61 25.63
CA GLY A 419 -2.24 -12.93 25.35
C GLY A 419 -2.08 -13.22 23.86
N VAL A 420 -3.12 -12.95 23.05
CA VAL A 420 -3.05 -13.10 21.59
C VAL A 420 -2.01 -12.15 20.98
N PHE A 421 -1.99 -10.89 21.41
CA PHE A 421 -1.03 -9.90 20.91
C PHE A 421 0.42 -10.31 21.19
N VAL A 422 0.71 -10.80 22.40
CA VAL A 422 2.06 -11.28 22.78
C VAL A 422 2.47 -12.49 21.93
N VAL A 423 1.60 -13.50 21.81
CA VAL A 423 1.91 -14.70 21.01
C VAL A 423 2.11 -14.36 19.54
N ILE A 424 1.28 -13.48 18.98
CA ILE A 424 1.46 -13.03 17.59
C ILE A 424 2.75 -12.22 17.45
N SER A 425 3.09 -11.33 18.38
CA SER A 425 4.35 -10.58 18.33
C SER A 425 5.57 -11.51 18.37
N LEU A 426 5.57 -12.51 19.25
CA LEU A 426 6.61 -13.55 19.30
C LEU A 426 6.73 -14.32 17.99
N LEU A 427 5.59 -14.72 17.41
CA LEU A 427 5.57 -15.46 16.15
C LEU A 427 6.13 -14.61 15.00
N TRP A 428 5.86 -13.31 15.01
CA TRP A 428 6.37 -12.35 14.02
C TRP A 428 7.85 -12.03 14.19
N SER A 429 8.34 -11.93 15.43
CA SER A 429 9.77 -11.76 15.67
C SER A 429 10.56 -12.99 15.24
N PHE A 430 10.03 -14.19 15.52
CA PHE A 430 10.59 -15.46 15.04
C PHE A 430 10.70 -15.49 13.51
N TRP A 431 9.66 -15.04 12.82
CA TRP A 431 9.64 -15.01 11.37
C TRP A 431 10.56 -13.94 10.76
N SER A 432 10.77 -12.83 11.47
CA SER A 432 11.68 -11.76 11.04
C SER A 432 13.16 -12.06 11.30
N ALA A 433 13.47 -13.06 12.13
CA ALA A 433 14.84 -13.46 12.42
C ALA A 433 15.49 -14.13 11.21
N SER A 434 16.81 -14.03 11.09
CA SER A 434 17.57 -14.64 9.98
C SER A 434 17.59 -16.17 10.09
N SER A 435 17.53 -16.71 11.31
CA SER A 435 17.53 -18.14 11.58
C SER A 435 16.90 -18.45 12.94
N VAL A 436 16.52 -19.72 13.14
CA VAL A 436 16.00 -20.20 14.43
C VAL A 436 17.01 -20.00 15.58
N PRO A 437 18.32 -20.32 15.42
CA PRO A 437 19.30 -20.09 16.49
C PRO A 437 19.51 -18.62 16.83
N GLN A 438 19.55 -17.73 15.83
CA GLN A 438 19.67 -16.28 16.08
C GLN A 438 18.48 -15.77 16.91
N TRP A 439 17.27 -16.28 16.66
CA TRP A 439 16.11 -15.87 17.43
C TRP A 439 16.22 -16.28 18.90
N PHE A 440 16.72 -17.48 19.19
CA PHE A 440 16.95 -17.93 20.58
C PHE A 440 18.06 -17.15 21.28
N SER A 441 19.15 -16.82 20.58
CA SER A 441 20.30 -16.13 21.20
C SER A 441 19.92 -14.78 21.80
N VAL A 442 18.92 -14.09 21.25
CA VAL A 442 18.43 -12.80 21.77
C VAL A 442 17.84 -12.94 23.19
N PHE A 443 17.25 -14.08 23.53
CA PHE A 443 16.74 -14.33 24.87
C PHE A 443 17.88 -14.65 25.85
N ASP A 444 18.87 -15.42 25.40
CA ASP A 444 20.03 -15.79 26.20
C ASP A 444 20.86 -14.56 26.61
N THR A 445 21.03 -13.57 25.71
CA THR A 445 21.75 -12.32 25.98
C THR A 445 21.20 -11.55 27.18
N VAL A 446 19.88 -11.61 27.40
CA VAL A 446 19.18 -10.87 28.46
C VAL A 446 19.04 -11.71 29.76
N GLY A 447 19.69 -12.87 29.82
CA GLY A 447 19.62 -13.79 30.96
C GLY A 447 18.25 -14.46 31.11
N VAL A 448 17.47 -14.48 30.02
CA VAL A 448 16.18 -15.17 29.97
C VAL A 448 16.41 -16.50 29.28
N GLU A 449 16.37 -17.62 30.01
CA GLU A 449 16.58 -19.00 29.48
C GLU A 449 15.49 -19.47 28.47
N GLY A 450 14.74 -18.54 27.87
CA GLY A 450 13.74 -18.76 26.84
C GLY A 450 12.49 -17.89 27.00
N PRO A 451 11.69 -17.68 25.93
CA PRO A 451 10.52 -16.79 25.94
C PRO A 451 9.47 -17.10 27.02
N GLY A 452 9.44 -18.33 27.54
CA GLY A 452 8.55 -18.73 28.65
C GLY A 452 8.98 -18.24 30.04
N LYS A 453 10.18 -17.64 30.18
CA LYS A 453 10.79 -17.23 31.45
C LYS A 453 11.02 -15.71 31.58
N MET A 454 10.58 -14.88 30.62
CA MET A 454 10.64 -13.41 30.73
C MET A 454 9.92 -12.92 31.99
N THR A 455 10.42 -11.86 32.63
CA THR A 455 9.75 -11.15 33.73
C THR A 455 8.36 -10.69 33.28
N PRO A 456 7.27 -11.35 33.73
CA PRO A 456 5.93 -11.12 33.17
C PRO A 456 5.44 -9.69 33.38
N ALA A 457 5.93 -9.02 34.43
CA ALA A 457 5.46 -7.71 34.86
C ALA A 457 5.75 -6.56 33.88
N LEU A 458 6.94 -6.49 33.29
CA LEU A 458 7.35 -5.38 32.40
C LEU A 458 6.67 -5.49 31.02
N VAL A 459 6.59 -6.72 30.49
CA VAL A 459 5.84 -7.04 29.28
C VAL A 459 4.34 -6.83 29.48
N LEU A 460 3.76 -7.28 30.60
CA LEU A 460 2.33 -7.06 30.88
C LEU A 460 2.01 -5.57 30.99
N VAL A 461 2.82 -4.76 31.66
CA VAL A 461 2.51 -3.34 31.87
C VAL A 461 2.58 -2.56 30.55
N ALA A 462 3.64 -2.76 29.75
CA ALA A 462 3.77 -2.12 28.45
C ALA A 462 2.67 -2.57 27.47
N VAL A 463 2.39 -3.87 27.39
CA VAL A 463 1.34 -4.40 26.50
C VAL A 463 -0.07 -4.06 27.02
N ALA A 464 -0.30 -4.02 28.33
CA ALA A 464 -1.57 -3.59 28.90
C ALA A 464 -1.86 -2.10 28.64
N ALA A 465 -0.84 -1.24 28.67
CA ALA A 465 -1.00 0.19 28.34
C ALA A 465 -1.30 0.40 26.84
N ILE A 466 -0.57 -0.29 25.95
CA ILE A 466 -0.67 -0.10 24.50
C ILE A 466 -1.92 -0.76 23.91
N ILE A 467 -2.29 -1.95 24.40
CA ILE A 467 -3.33 -2.81 23.81
C ILE A 467 -4.49 -3.06 24.79
N GLY A 468 -4.19 -3.26 26.07
CA GLY A 468 -5.18 -3.56 27.11
C GLY A 468 -6.18 -2.41 27.35
N ILE A 469 -5.71 -1.16 27.42
CA ILE A 469 -6.57 0.03 27.63
C ILE A 469 -7.51 0.25 26.43
N PRO A 470 -7.05 0.27 25.16
CA PRO A 470 -7.95 0.35 24.01
C PRO A 470 -8.92 -0.83 23.92
N ALA A 471 -8.48 -2.06 24.20
CA ALA A 471 -9.35 -3.23 24.20
C ALA A 471 -10.44 -3.12 25.29
N LEU A 472 -10.10 -2.63 26.47
CA LEU A 472 -11.04 -2.37 27.55
C LEU A 472 -12.03 -1.25 27.17
N ALA A 473 -11.54 -0.15 26.61
CA ALA A 473 -12.37 0.97 26.17
C ALA A 473 -13.36 0.55 25.07
N LEU A 474 -12.94 -0.28 24.11
CA LEU A 474 -13.80 -0.81 23.06
C LEU A 474 -14.77 -1.89 23.56
N ALA A 475 -14.35 -2.73 24.50
CA ALA A 475 -15.20 -3.72 25.14
C ALA A 475 -16.34 -3.08 25.96
N ARG A 476 -16.09 -1.87 26.49
CA ARG A 476 -17.06 -1.09 27.27
C ARG A 476 -17.79 -0.03 26.45
N GLY A 477 -17.20 0.41 25.36
CA GLY A 477 -17.74 1.45 24.47
C GLY A 477 -18.92 0.93 23.66
N GLY A 478 -20.13 1.23 24.13
CA GLY A 478 -21.34 1.08 23.36
C GLY A 478 -21.70 2.41 22.70
N ALA A 479 -21.65 2.47 21.36
CA ALA A 479 -22.53 3.34 20.59
C ALA A 479 -22.50 2.93 19.11
N ASP A 480 -23.60 2.35 18.63
CA ASP A 480 -23.99 2.49 17.23
C ASP A 480 -24.27 3.98 16.99
N ARG A 481 -23.21 4.75 16.69
CA ARG A 481 -23.41 6.12 16.20
C ARG A 481 -23.92 6.01 14.78
N GLN A 482 -25.18 6.39 14.59
CA GLN A 482 -25.75 6.54 13.26
C GLN A 482 -24.82 7.43 12.41
N TYR A 483 -24.47 6.93 11.24
CA TYR A 483 -23.58 7.64 10.33
C TYR A 483 -24.16 9.01 9.98
N SER A 484 -23.33 10.05 10.08
CA SER A 484 -23.66 11.40 9.65
C SER A 484 -22.60 11.88 8.68
N PHE A 485 -23.02 12.15 7.44
CA PHE A 485 -22.15 12.64 6.38
C PHE A 485 -21.44 13.94 6.78
N GLN A 486 -22.18 14.92 7.31
CA GLN A 486 -21.62 16.21 7.71
C GLN A 486 -20.57 16.09 8.82
N ARG A 487 -20.83 15.26 9.85
CA ARG A 487 -19.85 15.03 10.93
C ARG A 487 -18.60 14.33 10.42
N SER A 488 -18.79 13.33 9.55
CA SER A 488 -17.68 12.66 8.89
C SER A 488 -16.85 13.65 8.08
N VAL A 489 -17.50 14.47 7.26
CA VAL A 489 -16.83 15.47 6.43
C VAL A 489 -16.06 16.48 7.26
N ALA A 490 -16.67 17.02 8.31
CA ALA A 490 -16.02 17.97 9.21
C ALA A 490 -14.81 17.34 9.91
N SER A 491 -14.97 16.14 10.47
CA SER A 491 -13.89 15.44 11.19
C SER A 491 -12.68 15.16 10.28
N VAL A 492 -12.92 14.56 9.11
CA VAL A 492 -11.84 14.21 8.18
C VAL A 492 -11.22 15.46 7.55
N GLY A 493 -12.05 16.44 7.18
CA GLY A 493 -11.58 17.72 6.64
C GLY A 493 -10.69 18.48 7.63
N VAL A 494 -11.12 18.63 8.88
CA VAL A 494 -10.34 19.33 9.92
C VAL A 494 -9.06 18.58 10.26
N CYS A 495 -9.14 17.27 10.52
CA CYS A 495 -7.94 16.48 10.80
C CYS A 495 -6.96 16.47 9.61
N GLY A 496 -7.48 16.36 8.38
CA GLY A 496 -6.66 16.41 7.17
C GLY A 496 -6.00 17.77 6.96
N LEU A 497 -6.72 18.87 7.20
CA LEU A 497 -6.17 20.22 7.13
C LEU A 497 -5.06 20.41 8.17
N ILE A 498 -5.30 20.01 9.43
CA ILE A 498 -4.29 20.07 10.49
C ILE A 498 -3.05 19.27 10.09
N ALA A 499 -3.23 18.05 9.60
CA ALA A 499 -2.12 17.20 9.18
C ALA A 499 -1.32 17.84 8.04
N VAL A 500 -1.98 18.43 7.04
CA VAL A 500 -1.32 19.16 5.95
C VAL A 500 -0.57 20.38 6.49
N CYS A 501 -1.19 21.18 7.35
CA CYS A 501 -0.57 22.36 7.95
C CYS A 501 0.69 22.02 8.74
N ILE A 502 0.66 20.99 9.59
CA ILE A 502 1.85 20.52 10.33
C ILE A 502 2.92 19.99 9.37
N SER A 503 2.49 19.37 8.27
CA SER A 503 3.38 18.87 7.22
C SER A 503 3.97 19.98 6.34
N LEU A 504 3.63 21.27 6.52
CA LEU A 504 4.28 22.36 5.78
C LEU A 504 5.62 22.73 6.43
N PRO A 505 6.72 22.85 5.64
CA PRO A 505 8.05 23.23 6.15
C PRO A 505 8.04 24.46 7.06
N VAL A 506 7.44 25.55 6.57
CA VAL A 506 7.33 26.83 7.30
C VAL A 506 6.65 26.69 8.67
N VAL A 507 5.79 25.68 8.84
CA VAL A 507 5.04 25.47 10.08
C VAL A 507 5.85 24.63 11.07
N HIS A 508 6.36 23.45 10.67
CA HIS A 508 7.11 22.62 11.64
C HIS A 508 8.45 23.22 12.05
N ASP A 509 9.11 24.01 11.19
CA ASP A 509 10.33 24.71 11.57
C ASP A 509 10.07 25.74 12.68
N ARG A 510 8.84 26.24 12.79
CA ARG A 510 8.40 27.14 13.89
C ARG A 510 7.86 26.41 15.11
N LEU A 511 7.50 25.13 15.00
CA LEU A 511 6.97 24.31 16.10
C LEU A 511 8.08 23.69 16.97
N GLY A 512 9.35 23.93 16.64
CA GLY A 512 10.53 23.52 17.39
C GLY A 512 11.26 22.31 16.81
N GLU A 513 12.48 22.08 17.29
CA GLU A 513 13.42 21.08 16.78
C GLU A 513 12.87 19.65 16.85
N THR A 514 12.11 19.32 17.90
CA THR A 514 11.48 18.00 18.07
C THR A 514 10.49 17.68 16.95
N VAL A 515 9.66 18.66 16.55
CA VAL A 515 8.66 18.46 15.49
C VAL A 515 9.34 18.41 14.12
N SER A 516 10.34 19.27 13.89
CA SER A 516 11.11 19.25 12.64
C SER A 516 11.85 17.92 12.47
N THR A 517 12.49 17.40 13.52
CA THR A 517 13.17 16.09 13.51
C THR A 517 12.18 14.95 13.25
N ALA A 518 11.05 14.93 13.94
CA ALA A 518 10.03 13.90 13.71
C ALA A 518 9.45 13.94 12.28
N MET A 519 9.25 15.15 11.72
CA MET A 519 8.81 15.31 10.33
C MET A 519 9.89 14.90 9.33
N ALA A 520 11.17 15.13 9.64
CA ALA A 520 12.28 14.67 8.82
C ALA A 520 12.30 13.13 8.75
N ASP A 521 12.16 12.44 9.89
CA ASP A 521 12.09 10.96 9.93
C ASP A 521 10.92 10.41 9.12
N ILE A 522 9.74 11.03 9.25
CA ILE A 522 8.55 10.62 8.51
C ILE A 522 8.75 10.83 7.00
N ARG A 523 9.56 11.81 6.57
CA ARG A 523 9.78 12.12 5.14
C ARG A 523 10.94 11.35 4.52
N MET A 524 11.94 10.96 5.31
CA MET A 524 13.18 10.35 4.82
C MET A 524 12.95 8.89 4.37
N PRO A 525 13.21 8.55 3.10
CA PRO A 525 13.27 7.17 2.63
C PRO A 525 14.67 6.58 2.90
N THR A 526 15.25 6.84 4.08
CA THR A 526 16.53 6.28 4.49
C THR A 526 16.30 4.92 5.15
N LEU A 527 17.20 3.97 4.88
CA LEU A 527 17.24 2.70 5.62
C LEU A 527 17.47 3.00 7.10
N ASN A 528 16.80 2.27 7.99
CA ASN A 528 17.08 2.36 9.41
C ASN A 528 18.47 1.78 9.73
N SER A 529 18.97 2.00 10.96
CA SER A 529 20.31 1.59 11.39
C SER A 529 20.60 0.10 11.12
N ARG A 530 19.63 -0.77 11.40
CA ARG A 530 19.69 -2.22 11.15
C ARG A 530 19.84 -2.56 9.66
N ASP A 531 18.94 -2.07 8.81
CA ASP A 531 18.95 -2.36 7.38
C ASP A 531 20.17 -1.72 6.68
N ASN A 532 20.70 -0.62 7.24
CA ASN A 532 21.94 0.01 6.78
C ASN A 532 23.18 -0.81 7.16
N ALA A 533 23.18 -1.45 8.34
CA ALA A 533 24.28 -2.28 8.82
C ALA A 533 24.33 -3.68 8.15
N ASN A 534 23.18 -4.29 7.89
CA ASN A 534 23.12 -5.64 7.34
C ASN A 534 23.15 -5.67 5.81
N LEU A 535 22.90 -4.57 5.11
CA LEU A 535 22.68 -4.47 3.64
C LEU A 535 21.58 -5.41 3.08
N GLU A 536 21.06 -6.34 3.90
CA GLU A 536 19.93 -7.22 3.68
C GLU A 536 18.69 -6.60 4.33
N ARG A 537 17.78 -6.13 3.48
CA ARG A 537 16.61 -5.32 3.84
C ARG A 537 15.52 -6.17 4.50
N GLY A 538 14.93 -5.65 5.57
CA GLY A 538 13.84 -6.29 6.31
C GLY A 538 12.64 -6.76 5.46
N TYR A 539 12.03 -7.85 5.90
CA TYR A 539 10.99 -8.59 5.16
C TYR A 539 9.75 -7.76 4.71
N TYR A 540 9.26 -6.81 5.50
CA TYR A 540 8.11 -5.96 5.14
C TYR A 540 8.44 -4.85 4.15
N GLU A 541 9.68 -4.35 4.18
CA GLU A 541 10.18 -3.51 3.10
C GLU A 541 10.20 -4.32 1.81
N ASN A 542 10.58 -5.60 1.87
CA ASN A 542 10.56 -6.47 0.71
C ASN A 542 9.15 -6.69 0.13
N LEU A 543 8.11 -6.73 0.97
CA LEU A 543 6.74 -7.09 0.55
C LEU A 543 6.05 -6.02 -0.29
N VAL A 544 6.36 -4.76 0.01
CA VAL A 544 5.61 -3.61 -0.54
C VAL A 544 6.52 -2.72 -1.38
N ASN A 545 7.82 -2.62 -1.06
CA ASN A 545 8.79 -1.82 -1.79
C ASN A 545 9.42 -2.63 -2.93
N VAL A 546 8.59 -3.16 -3.82
CA VAL A 546 9.01 -4.06 -4.91
C VAL A 546 9.98 -3.38 -5.88
N GLY A 547 9.90 -2.06 -6.04
CA GLY A 547 10.88 -1.33 -6.85
C GLY A 547 12.30 -1.35 -6.27
N ALA A 548 12.48 -1.61 -4.97
CA ALA A 548 13.81 -1.79 -4.40
C ALA A 548 14.49 -3.11 -4.83
N PHE A 549 13.70 -4.10 -5.29
CA PHE A 549 14.14 -5.37 -5.89
C PHE A 549 14.15 -5.35 -7.41
N ASN A 550 13.58 -4.30 -8.00
CA ASN A 550 13.42 -4.12 -9.42
C ASN A 550 13.79 -2.67 -9.77
N PRO A 551 15.08 -2.40 -10.04
CA PRO A 551 15.59 -1.04 -10.29
C PRO A 551 14.78 -0.28 -11.36
N GLU A 552 14.31 -0.99 -12.39
CA GLU A 552 13.49 -0.43 -13.46
C GLU A 552 12.10 0.01 -12.95
N LEU A 553 11.47 -0.76 -12.07
CA LEU A 553 10.22 -0.35 -11.41
C LEU A 553 10.44 0.84 -10.47
N TRP A 554 11.59 0.93 -9.79
CA TRP A 554 11.97 2.10 -8.97
C TRP A 554 12.11 3.36 -9.82
N ILE A 555 12.63 3.22 -11.04
CA ILE A 555 12.71 4.28 -12.05
C ILE A 555 11.32 4.72 -12.52
N VAL A 556 10.42 3.76 -12.80
CA VAL A 556 9.02 4.04 -13.19
C VAL A 556 8.25 4.74 -12.06
N TYR A 557 8.49 4.33 -10.82
CA TYR A 557 7.88 4.93 -9.62
C TYR A 557 8.52 6.25 -9.19
N GLY A 558 9.52 6.74 -9.94
CA GLY A 558 10.18 8.03 -9.74
C GLY A 558 11.03 8.10 -8.47
N GLN A 559 11.45 6.95 -7.94
CA GLN A 559 12.31 6.86 -6.76
C GLN A 559 13.80 6.86 -7.12
N GLN A 560 14.15 6.51 -8.36
CA GLN A 560 15.51 6.62 -8.93
C GLN A 560 15.46 7.20 -10.34
N ARG A 561 16.48 7.98 -10.74
CA ARG A 561 16.60 8.52 -12.10
C ARG A 561 17.42 7.59 -13.00
N HIS A 562 17.08 7.59 -14.29
CA HIS A 562 17.68 6.72 -15.31
C HIS A 562 19.11 7.15 -15.68
N ASP A 563 19.46 8.41 -15.47
CA ASP A 563 20.81 8.93 -15.73
C ASP A 563 21.76 8.72 -14.53
N GLY A 564 21.26 8.22 -13.39
CA GLY A 564 22.04 8.14 -12.15
C GLY A 564 22.33 9.52 -11.55
N TRP A 565 21.69 10.58 -12.04
CA TRP A 565 21.98 11.96 -11.65
C TRP A 565 20.94 12.42 -10.64
N ASP A 566 21.37 12.66 -9.41
CA ASP A 566 20.51 13.20 -8.37
C ASP A 566 19.94 14.58 -8.75
N ASN A 567 18.85 14.97 -8.08
CA ASN A 567 18.39 16.34 -8.18
C ASN A 567 19.34 17.30 -7.46
N LEU A 568 19.31 18.57 -7.87
CA LEU A 568 19.98 19.65 -7.16
C LEU A 568 19.55 19.72 -5.67
N ASP A 569 18.26 19.46 -5.36
CA ASP A 569 17.72 19.40 -3.98
C ASP A 569 18.30 18.30 -3.10
N LYS A 570 19.00 17.32 -3.70
CA LYS A 570 19.72 16.26 -2.99
C LYS A 570 21.23 16.49 -2.94
N THR A 571 21.71 17.58 -3.53
CA THR A 571 23.12 17.96 -3.49
C THR A 571 23.34 19.10 -2.50
N PRO A 572 24.55 19.24 -1.93
CA PRO A 572 24.87 20.36 -1.04
C PRO A 572 24.85 21.73 -1.74
N LEU A 573 24.58 21.77 -3.06
CA LEU A 573 24.46 22.97 -3.89
C LEU A 573 23.16 23.74 -3.67
N SER A 574 22.15 23.15 -3.04
CA SER A 574 20.88 23.83 -2.85
C SER A 574 20.38 23.75 -1.42
N GLU A 575 19.59 24.75 -1.06
CA GLU A 575 19.00 24.93 0.24
C GLU A 575 17.49 25.13 0.06
N PHE A 576 16.71 24.33 0.79
CA PHE A 576 15.27 24.43 0.79
C PHE A 576 14.85 25.45 1.86
N THR A 577 14.28 26.57 1.45
CA THR A 577 13.97 27.70 2.35
C THR A 577 12.48 27.81 2.70
N GLY A 578 11.63 26.95 2.13
CA GLY A 578 10.19 26.89 2.45
C GLY A 578 9.32 28.07 1.98
N ALA A 579 9.89 29.17 1.51
CA ALA A 579 9.19 30.29 0.87
C ALA A 579 9.28 30.17 -0.66
N LEU A 580 8.25 30.57 -1.43
CA LEU A 580 8.30 30.55 -2.89
C LEU A 580 9.27 31.63 -3.42
N PRO A 581 10.23 31.29 -4.30
CA PRO A 581 10.57 29.96 -4.82
C PRO A 581 11.24 29.07 -3.77
N THR A 582 10.74 27.83 -3.63
CA THR A 582 10.99 26.90 -2.51
C THR A 582 12.43 26.40 -2.37
N THR A 583 13.32 26.73 -3.30
CA THR A 583 14.68 26.18 -3.37
C THR A 583 15.62 27.24 -3.93
N TYR A 584 16.68 27.52 -3.18
CA TYR A 584 17.77 28.42 -3.58
C TYR A 584 19.06 27.63 -3.75
N LEU A 585 20.00 28.17 -4.53
CA LEU A 585 21.37 27.68 -4.54
C LEU A 585 22.05 28.13 -3.25
N ARG A 586 22.65 27.19 -2.52
CA ARG A 586 23.32 27.48 -1.25
C ARG A 586 24.58 28.32 -1.54
N PRO A 587 24.71 29.54 -1.00
CA PRO A 587 25.89 30.36 -1.23
C PRO A 587 27.17 29.66 -0.78
N LEU A 588 28.29 29.91 -1.48
CA LEU A 588 29.61 29.34 -1.18
C LEU A 588 29.63 27.81 -1.13
N SER A 589 28.75 27.15 -1.88
CA SER A 589 28.70 25.70 -1.98
C SER A 589 29.38 25.20 -3.25
N GLN A 590 29.98 24.01 -3.16
CA GLN A 590 30.55 23.32 -4.30
C GLN A 590 30.22 21.83 -4.23
N ALA A 591 29.91 21.24 -5.38
CA ALA A 591 29.67 19.81 -5.51
C ALA A 591 29.83 19.38 -6.95
N ASP A 592 30.16 18.11 -7.14
CA ASP A 592 30.10 17.49 -8.46
C ASP A 592 28.62 17.18 -8.77
N PHE A 593 28.09 17.84 -9.80
CA PHE A 593 26.72 17.66 -10.25
C PHE A 593 26.76 17.34 -11.73
N LYS A 594 26.15 16.22 -12.12
CA LYS A 594 26.00 15.88 -13.54
C LYS A 594 27.35 15.75 -14.26
N GLY A 595 28.35 15.17 -13.59
CA GLY A 595 29.71 14.98 -14.12
C GLY A 595 30.55 16.26 -14.25
N THR A 596 30.07 17.39 -13.73
CA THR A 596 30.79 18.66 -13.73
C THR A 596 30.86 19.24 -12.32
N ARG A 597 32.03 19.74 -11.91
CA ARG A 597 32.16 20.46 -10.65
C ARG A 597 31.42 21.80 -10.75
N VAL A 598 30.37 21.96 -9.96
CA VAL A 598 29.57 23.18 -9.89
C VAL A 598 29.98 23.96 -8.64
N HIS A 599 30.25 25.25 -8.82
CA HIS A 599 30.54 26.21 -7.75
C HIS A 599 29.46 27.28 -7.71
N ILE A 600 28.98 27.60 -6.51
CA ILE A 600 28.00 28.66 -6.25
C ILE A 600 28.69 29.79 -5.50
N ASN A 601 28.60 31.03 -6.01
CA ASN A 601 29.25 32.17 -5.38
C ASN A 601 28.52 32.63 -4.09
N ARG A 602 29.06 33.67 -3.43
CA ARG A 602 28.48 34.22 -2.18
C ARG A 602 27.06 34.79 -2.32
N TRP A 603 26.59 34.96 -3.56
CA TRP A 603 25.27 35.49 -3.89
C TRP A 603 24.26 34.42 -4.31
N GLY A 604 24.63 33.13 -4.27
CA GLY A 604 23.73 32.06 -4.71
C GLY A 604 23.60 31.97 -6.24
N MET A 605 24.61 32.43 -6.99
CA MET A 605 24.64 32.39 -8.45
C MET A 605 25.68 31.39 -8.97
N ARG A 606 25.42 30.83 -10.16
CA ARG A 606 26.29 29.84 -10.82
C ARG A 606 27.31 30.53 -11.74
N ASP A 607 28.08 31.44 -11.16
CA ASP A 607 29.13 32.22 -11.81
C ASP A 607 30.30 32.47 -10.84
N GLN A 608 31.29 33.26 -11.29
CA GLN A 608 32.46 33.59 -10.48
C GLN A 608 32.07 34.44 -9.26
N ASP A 609 32.94 34.49 -8.26
CA ASP A 609 32.73 35.34 -7.09
C ASP A 609 33.12 36.79 -7.40
N TYR A 610 32.32 37.75 -6.94
CA TYR A 610 32.56 39.19 -7.15
C TYR A 610 31.85 40.05 -6.12
N GLU A 611 32.31 41.29 -5.94
CA GLU A 611 31.62 42.27 -5.11
C GLU A 611 30.30 42.73 -5.74
N LYS A 612 29.27 42.96 -4.92
CA LYS A 612 27.92 43.34 -5.40
C LYS A 612 27.93 44.69 -6.13
N ILE A 613 28.83 45.58 -5.71
CA ILE A 613 29.06 46.88 -6.33
C ILE A 613 30.06 46.71 -7.47
N PRO A 614 29.71 47.06 -8.72
CA PRO A 614 30.65 47.00 -9.84
C PRO A 614 31.76 48.03 -9.65
N ALA A 615 32.97 47.69 -10.08
CA ALA A 615 34.08 48.65 -10.13
C ALA A 615 33.75 49.82 -11.08
N PRO A 616 34.27 51.04 -10.83
CA PRO A 616 34.02 52.19 -11.68
C PRO A 616 34.30 51.88 -13.15
N GLY A 617 33.35 52.18 -14.04
CA GLY A 617 33.47 51.93 -15.48
C GLY A 617 33.03 50.53 -15.96
N THR A 618 32.56 49.65 -15.09
CA THR A 618 32.07 48.31 -15.47
C THR A 618 30.53 48.26 -15.54
N PRO A 619 29.90 48.26 -16.73
CA PRO A 619 28.47 48.06 -16.83
C PRO A 619 28.12 46.58 -16.56
N ARG A 620 27.23 46.32 -15.60
CA ARG A 620 26.66 44.98 -15.34
C ARG A 620 25.17 45.00 -15.66
N SER A 621 24.73 44.14 -16.58
CA SER A 621 23.32 43.91 -16.88
C SER A 621 22.84 42.60 -16.25
N HIS A 622 21.79 42.65 -15.43
CA HIS A 622 21.16 41.47 -14.87
C HIS A 622 20.19 40.89 -15.91
N SER A 623 20.58 39.83 -16.64
CA SER A 623 19.62 39.12 -17.49
C SER A 623 18.83 38.14 -16.63
N LEU A 624 17.55 38.43 -16.40
CA LEU A 624 16.62 37.44 -15.86
C LEU A 624 16.34 36.41 -16.97
N ALA A 625 17.20 35.39 -17.08
CA ALA A 625 17.02 34.33 -18.05
C ALA A 625 15.87 33.41 -17.59
N LEU A 626 14.63 33.84 -17.85
CA LEU A 626 13.51 32.93 -18.03
C LEU A 626 13.83 32.07 -19.27
N ARG A 627 14.53 30.96 -19.06
CA ARG A 627 14.74 29.95 -20.10
C ARG A 627 13.39 29.27 -20.35
N MET A 628 12.55 29.89 -21.17
CA MET A 628 11.61 29.17 -22.01
C MET A 628 12.42 28.24 -22.90
N SER A 629 12.40 26.95 -22.59
CA SER A 629 12.95 25.91 -23.45
C SER A 629 12.02 25.70 -24.65
N SER A 630 12.06 26.61 -25.62
CA SER A 630 11.60 26.36 -26.98
C SER A 630 12.44 27.18 -27.96
N ALA A 631 12.95 26.51 -28.99
CA ALA A 631 13.73 27.05 -30.12
C ALA A 631 15.26 27.15 -29.95
N ARG A 632 15.94 26.00 -29.98
CA ARG A 632 17.25 25.87 -30.67
C ARG A 632 17.51 24.42 -31.12
N ALA A 633 16.63 23.92 -31.99
CA ALA A 633 16.81 22.63 -32.67
C ALA A 633 17.24 22.78 -34.15
N SER A 634 17.57 23.99 -34.64
CA SER A 634 17.87 24.22 -36.07
C SER A 634 19.33 24.57 -36.40
N ARG A 635 20.28 24.42 -35.48
CA ARG A 635 21.70 24.78 -35.71
C ARG A 635 22.73 23.71 -35.38
N MET A 636 22.36 22.43 -35.40
CA MET A 636 23.29 21.31 -35.15
C MET A 636 23.36 20.28 -36.29
N THR A 637 22.89 20.64 -37.50
CA THR A 637 22.98 19.80 -38.72
C THR A 637 23.88 20.37 -39.82
N ARG A 638 24.79 21.30 -39.48
CA ARG A 638 25.74 21.91 -40.47
C ARG A 638 27.21 21.93 -40.06
N LEU A 639 27.62 21.18 -39.04
CA LEU A 639 29.02 21.12 -38.57
C LEU A 639 29.56 19.69 -38.40
N SER A 640 29.12 18.75 -39.24
CA SER A 640 29.70 17.39 -39.33
C SER A 640 30.06 16.96 -40.75
N ARG A 641 30.25 17.92 -41.68
CA ARG A 641 30.81 17.68 -43.02
C ARG A 641 31.87 18.73 -43.33
N ALA A 642 33.04 18.63 -42.72
CA ALA A 642 34.32 19.11 -43.24
C ALA A 642 35.39 18.85 -42.17
N CYS A 643 36.54 18.33 -42.60
CA CYS A 643 37.69 17.93 -41.79
C CYS A 643 37.52 16.64 -40.98
N TRP A 644 37.71 15.51 -41.65
CA TRP A 644 38.81 14.57 -41.35
C TRP A 644 38.98 13.69 -42.59
N SER A 645 39.75 14.21 -43.55
CA SER A 645 40.34 13.48 -44.67
C SER A 645 41.73 14.07 -44.89
N GLY A 646 42.77 13.28 -44.63
CA GLY A 646 44.16 13.59 -45.02
C GLY A 646 45.15 13.40 -43.87
N GLY A 647 45.98 12.36 -43.98
CA GLY A 647 47.16 12.13 -43.13
C GLY A 647 47.19 10.74 -42.54
#